data_AF-A0A1M7LE23-F1
#
_entry.id   AF-A0A1M7LE23-F1
#
_cell.length_a   1.000
_cell.length_b   1.000
_cell.length_c   1.000
_cell.angle_alpha   90.00
_cell.angle_beta   90.00
_cell.angle_gamma   90.00
#
_symmetry.space_group_name_H-M   'P 1'
#
loop_
_entity.id
_entity.type
_entity.pdbx_description
1 polymer ?
#
loop_
_entity_poly.entity_id
_entity_poly.type
_entity_poly.pdbx_seq_one_letter_code
_entity_poly.pdbx_strand_id
1 'polypeptide(L)'
;MIVFTSIHKMLCRITLPILVMFFWGCSDSEGISKKEASSEEEVPVEGFAYIHSKGKTTVLGTMSKTAKADEQPAMKVYFGYDFCVGVHEVTQGEFGQLMNRSFKKDSFDYPQANVTFYDAVLYANALSKKYKMDTVYTYSKAQFAEDKSCENLVGLKTNYDVWGFRLPTEAEWMFVANTRSDDISGKLKEWVNDWKGFFADTTIENFVGAANANGMDEKILKGSSFVKENVPLYARGDFYTVTPLSKAEYVGFRLVLGKIENAVWFNPPIGAVTSVVTPLALAENIRNLFGTYQARLVFRNDETGNIAYINYANAANSVVEIQDDIDSYHPDVSPDGKYVAFCTGLEGVAGESSVYVRKLDESGSGLVKLNVEGAAIPRWRILDNGDTVIVFVTNPGTNKSESTWNEYSTWYVPFKDGRFGTPKKVLQGSFHGGLSFEKGFAVTGASLLRATRFTDKSQNNELWYNGEQACNVSLSRDGRDRTMFLDFAGKTGAAFVGKKYSVHEMLLIADSTGKLVQSIESPKGYTFDHAEWVAEKNFAVATLANANGVHQKIALVDVASNKVMELAEGSELWHPCLWVKQKKIVTQESSSSSKTVESSTSAEILFVLDPDSAGMYLNSKYGAVGNGLMRNNMELLWNFHDQANVIVLGSSRPLDGIVPKQFNEKFFVLNLAQTPSGIYESKFYLDHYVYPHVKNLRYIILSLDYDLWRYGPESDHNFFYSNYKSFPGYIYDKNHGYWASGIPEGLAELTEDGYSDQNGVALRENMGYWSVGSCNGWETSVCGWDSTSLTPRGIKMAMDTLVNLIETADKRDIYVIGIVFPVSPNYKKTGRFACYGTRRSVADSLTKVLTAMHEKYPHFIVMDENKMGDHDYPDSMADDQQHLCPVGATQMTHRVDSLLMTLD
;
A
#
# COMPACT_ATOMS: atom_id res chain seq x y z
N MET A 1 -47.70 20.70 -10.76
CA MET A 1 -48.35 19.38 -10.79
C MET A 1 -47.74 18.58 -9.64
N ILE A 2 -48.54 18.43 -8.58
CA ILE A 2 -48.43 17.59 -7.37
C ILE A 2 -47.07 17.56 -6.63
N VAL A 3 -47.11 18.26 -5.50
CA VAL A 3 -46.12 18.56 -4.46
C VAL A 3 -46.39 17.62 -3.28
N PHE A 4 -45.40 17.31 -2.42
CA PHE A 4 -45.60 17.40 -0.96
C PHE A 4 -44.28 17.50 -0.18
N THR A 5 -44.03 18.70 0.33
CA THR A 5 -43.26 18.99 1.54
C THR A 5 -44.21 19.66 2.54
N SER A 6 -43.91 19.53 3.84
CA SER A 6 -43.99 20.57 4.89
C SER A 6 -44.72 20.21 6.21
N ILE A 7 -43.98 20.44 7.32
CA ILE A 7 -44.38 21.07 8.61
C ILE A 7 -45.16 20.27 9.69
N HIS A 8 -44.42 19.95 10.76
CA HIS A 8 -44.50 20.46 12.15
C HIS A 8 -45.86 20.78 12.83
N LYS A 9 -46.00 20.19 14.04
CA LYS A 9 -46.70 20.64 15.28
C LYS A 9 -48.23 20.73 15.30
N MET A 10 -48.87 19.90 16.15
CA MET A 10 -49.91 20.40 17.06
C MET A 10 -50.11 19.59 18.37
N LEU A 11 -49.72 20.26 19.46
CA LEU A 11 -50.29 20.34 20.82
C LEU A 11 -50.71 19.10 21.65
N CYS A 12 -49.89 18.87 22.70
CA CYS A 12 -50.30 18.57 24.07
C CYS A 12 -51.35 19.55 24.62
N ARG A 13 -52.25 19.04 25.48
CA ARG A 13 -53.10 19.81 26.38
C ARG A 13 -52.70 19.60 27.84
N ILE A 14 -52.34 20.72 28.48
CA ILE A 14 -52.90 21.23 29.76
C ILE A 14 -52.30 20.70 31.09
N THR A 15 -51.36 21.53 31.59
CA THR A 15 -51.21 22.16 32.93
C THR A 15 -50.90 21.36 34.22
N LEU A 16 -49.66 21.59 34.66
CA LEU A 16 -49.06 21.80 36.00
C LEU A 16 -49.87 22.78 36.92
N PRO A 17 -49.43 23.13 38.17
CA PRO A 17 -49.17 22.40 39.43
C PRO A 17 -50.05 22.93 40.61
N ILE A 18 -49.83 22.43 41.84
CA ILE A 18 -49.49 23.28 43.01
C ILE A 18 -48.73 22.44 44.07
N LEU A 19 -47.68 23.06 44.59
CA LEU A 19 -46.77 22.67 45.66
C LEU A 19 -47.38 23.00 47.05
N VAL A 20 -46.99 22.32 48.14
CA VAL A 20 -46.47 22.90 49.41
C VAL A 20 -46.29 21.83 50.51
N MET A 21 -44.99 21.67 50.86
CA MET A 21 -44.27 21.39 52.13
C MET A 21 -44.86 20.67 53.38
N PHE A 22 -44.06 19.67 53.83
CA PHE A 22 -43.52 19.34 55.17
C PHE A 22 -44.33 19.52 56.47
N PHE A 23 -44.43 18.45 57.30
CA PHE A 23 -43.60 18.22 58.51
C PHE A 23 -43.84 16.81 59.12
N TRP A 24 -42.86 16.37 59.93
CA TRP A 24 -42.60 15.10 60.63
C TRP A 24 -43.73 14.32 61.35
N GLY A 25 -43.51 13.01 61.48
CA GLY A 25 -44.03 12.16 62.56
C GLY A 25 -43.57 10.69 62.47
N CYS A 26 -42.75 10.24 63.42
CA CYS A 26 -42.40 8.82 63.63
C CYS A 26 -43.59 7.99 64.14
N SER A 27 -43.65 6.71 63.76
CA SER A 27 -44.10 5.62 64.64
C SER A 27 -43.75 4.26 64.04
N ASP A 28 -43.17 3.40 64.88
CA ASP A 28 -42.81 2.01 64.63
C ASP A 28 -44.01 1.14 64.17
N SER A 29 -43.73 0.12 63.35
CA SER A 29 -44.18 -1.25 63.65
C SER A 29 -43.35 -2.27 62.86
N GLU A 30 -42.83 -3.24 63.59
CA GLU A 30 -42.10 -4.41 63.12
C GLU A 30 -42.96 -5.30 62.21
N GLY A 31 -42.34 -5.91 61.20
CA GLY A 31 -43.00 -6.82 60.27
C GLY A 31 -42.04 -7.79 59.58
N ILE A 32 -41.35 -8.58 60.39
CA ILE A 32 -40.83 -9.95 60.13
C ILE A 32 -40.25 -10.22 58.72
N SER A 33 -38.92 -10.19 58.68
CA SER A 33 -38.09 -10.88 57.70
C SER A 33 -38.40 -12.38 57.66
N LYS A 34 -38.78 -12.90 56.49
CA LYS A 34 -38.47 -14.27 56.08
C LYS A 34 -37.33 -14.21 55.07
N LYS A 35 -36.11 -14.44 55.56
CA LYS A 35 -35.00 -14.96 54.76
C LYS A 35 -35.45 -16.26 54.10
N GLU A 36 -35.63 -16.26 52.78
CA GLU A 36 -35.38 -17.47 52.01
C GLU A 36 -33.86 -17.67 51.97
N ALA A 37 -33.42 -18.75 52.62
CA ALA A 37 -32.05 -19.20 52.56
C ALA A 37 -31.75 -19.66 51.14
N SER A 38 -30.88 -18.94 50.42
CA SER A 38 -30.17 -19.49 49.28
C SER A 38 -29.28 -20.61 49.81
N SER A 39 -29.54 -21.84 49.37
CA SER A 39 -28.57 -22.92 49.48
C SER A 39 -27.34 -22.52 48.67
N GLU A 40 -26.28 -22.05 49.32
CA GLU A 40 -24.96 -21.95 48.70
C GLU A 40 -24.55 -23.37 48.31
N GLU A 41 -24.52 -23.66 47.00
CA GLU A 41 -23.96 -24.90 46.50
C GLU A 41 -22.48 -24.95 46.91
N GLU A 42 -22.12 -25.99 47.66
CA GLU A 42 -20.78 -26.16 48.23
C GLU A 42 -19.77 -26.29 47.08
N VAL A 43 -18.89 -25.30 46.91
CA VAL A 43 -17.85 -25.33 45.87
C VAL A 43 -16.90 -26.49 46.20
N PRO A 44 -16.71 -27.47 45.30
CA PRO A 44 -15.96 -28.69 45.60
C PRO A 44 -14.46 -28.48 45.80
N VAL A 45 -13.95 -27.27 45.61
CA VAL A 45 -12.53 -26.93 45.61
C VAL A 45 -12.32 -25.59 46.31
N GLU A 46 -11.49 -25.58 47.35
CA GLU A 46 -11.04 -24.37 48.04
C GLU A 46 -10.35 -23.39 47.07
N GLY A 47 -10.64 -22.09 47.19
CA GLY A 47 -10.09 -21.05 46.31
C GLY A 47 -10.83 -20.85 44.98
N PHE A 48 -11.97 -21.52 44.78
CA PHE A 48 -12.83 -21.35 43.60
C PHE A 48 -14.20 -20.79 43.98
N ALA A 49 -14.82 -20.04 43.06
CA ALA A 49 -16.18 -19.53 43.17
C ALA A 49 -17.08 -20.18 42.11
N TYR A 50 -18.31 -20.54 42.49
CA TYR A 50 -19.31 -21.07 41.55
C TYR A 50 -19.93 -19.95 40.73
N ILE A 51 -19.99 -20.13 39.41
CA ILE A 51 -20.48 -19.15 38.44
C ILE A 51 -21.77 -19.67 37.79
N HIS A 52 -22.91 -19.14 38.25
CA HIS A 52 -24.23 -19.38 37.67
C HIS A 52 -24.36 -18.68 36.30
N SER A 53 -23.81 -19.29 35.25
CA SER A 53 -23.78 -18.79 33.87
C SER A 53 -24.81 -19.48 32.98
N LYS A 54 -25.30 -20.67 33.35
CA LYS A 54 -26.30 -21.42 32.59
C LYS A 54 -27.54 -20.58 32.32
N GLY A 55 -27.95 -20.53 31.06
CA GLY A 55 -29.08 -19.74 30.61
C GLY A 55 -28.78 -18.25 30.41
N LYS A 56 -27.55 -17.80 30.67
CA LYS A 56 -27.14 -16.40 30.53
C LYS A 56 -26.25 -16.22 29.31
N THR A 57 -25.97 -14.96 29.00
CA THR A 57 -25.14 -14.58 27.87
C THR A 57 -24.02 -13.64 28.30
N THR A 58 -22.91 -13.68 27.57
CA THR A 58 -21.89 -12.63 27.55
C THR A 58 -21.76 -12.05 26.14
N VAL A 59 -20.99 -10.98 26.00
CA VAL A 59 -20.63 -10.39 24.71
C VAL A 59 -19.12 -10.44 24.56
N LEU A 60 -18.67 -10.98 23.44
CA LEU A 60 -17.30 -10.92 22.97
C LEU A 60 -17.16 -9.80 21.93
N GLY A 61 -15.98 -9.20 21.85
CA GLY A 61 -15.73 -8.08 20.92
C GLY A 61 -16.52 -6.81 21.24
N THR A 62 -16.61 -5.92 20.27
CA THR A 62 -17.26 -4.60 20.39
C THR A 62 -17.79 -4.10 19.05
N MET A 63 -18.67 -3.11 19.09
CA MET A 63 -19.09 -2.33 17.92
C MET A 63 -18.30 -1.01 17.77
N SER A 64 -17.26 -0.81 18.59
CA SER A 64 -16.43 0.39 18.51
C SER A 64 -15.59 0.37 17.24
N LYS A 65 -15.73 1.42 16.42
CA LYS A 65 -14.93 1.62 15.20
C LYS A 65 -13.43 1.84 15.46
N THR A 66 -13.04 2.06 16.72
CA THR A 66 -11.64 2.27 17.12
C THR A 66 -10.98 1.01 17.68
N ALA A 67 -11.69 -0.12 17.70
CA ALA A 67 -11.16 -1.42 18.12
C ALA A 67 -10.53 -2.16 16.92
N LYS A 68 -9.74 -3.19 17.20
CA LYS A 68 -9.12 -4.02 16.14
C LYS A 68 -10.18 -4.80 15.35
N ALA A 69 -9.88 -5.16 14.11
CA ALA A 69 -10.81 -5.91 13.26
C ALA A 69 -11.21 -7.27 13.87
N ASP A 70 -10.27 -7.95 14.52
CA ASP A 70 -10.49 -9.21 15.25
C ASP A 70 -11.18 -9.02 16.61
N GLU A 71 -11.40 -7.78 17.05
CA GLU A 71 -12.20 -7.42 18.21
C GLU A 71 -13.63 -6.99 17.79
N GLN A 72 -13.93 -7.05 16.49
CA GLN A 72 -15.20 -6.67 15.89
C GLN A 72 -15.79 -7.83 15.06
N PRO A 73 -17.11 -7.81 14.80
CA PRO A 73 -18.12 -7.05 15.55
C PRO A 73 -18.35 -7.65 16.95
N ALA A 74 -19.26 -7.04 17.72
CA ALA A 74 -19.74 -7.65 18.97
C ALA A 74 -20.49 -8.96 18.67
N MET A 75 -20.08 -10.06 19.30
CA MET A 75 -20.68 -11.39 19.16
C MET A 75 -21.27 -11.85 20.50
N LYS A 76 -22.51 -12.34 20.48
CA LYS A 76 -23.17 -12.82 21.70
C LYS A 76 -22.85 -14.29 21.93
N VAL A 77 -22.47 -14.64 23.16
CA VAL A 77 -22.24 -16.04 23.56
C VAL A 77 -23.25 -16.44 24.62
N TYR A 78 -23.95 -17.54 24.41
CA TYR A 78 -24.88 -18.16 25.37
C TYR A 78 -24.21 -19.35 26.07
N PHE A 79 -24.45 -19.48 27.38
CA PHE A 79 -23.92 -20.60 28.17
C PHE A 79 -25.02 -21.62 28.48
N GLY A 80 -24.81 -22.86 28.03
CA GLY A 80 -25.64 -24.02 28.38
C GLY A 80 -25.22 -24.71 29.69
N TYR A 81 -24.19 -24.19 30.37
CA TYR A 81 -23.54 -24.81 31.52
C TYR A 81 -23.15 -23.79 32.59
N ASP A 82 -22.89 -24.27 33.80
CA ASP A 82 -22.26 -23.53 34.90
C ASP A 82 -20.81 -24.01 35.09
N PHE A 83 -19.96 -23.20 35.70
CA PHE A 83 -18.56 -23.55 35.97
C PHE A 83 -18.07 -22.91 37.27
N CYS A 84 -16.91 -23.33 37.76
CA CYS A 84 -16.22 -22.67 38.86
C CYS A 84 -14.99 -21.92 38.34
N VAL A 85 -14.64 -20.78 38.94
CA VAL A 85 -13.45 -19.98 38.58
C VAL A 85 -12.58 -19.73 39.80
N GLY A 86 -11.25 -19.75 39.63
CA GLY A 86 -10.32 -19.37 40.68
C GLY A 86 -10.53 -17.89 41.09
N VAL A 87 -10.61 -17.63 42.40
CA VAL A 87 -10.88 -16.29 42.93
C VAL A 87 -9.67 -15.34 42.82
N HIS A 88 -8.49 -15.87 42.53
CA HIS A 88 -7.28 -15.11 42.22
C HIS A 88 -6.49 -15.79 41.09
N GLU A 89 -5.52 -15.06 40.53
CA GLU A 89 -4.50 -15.61 39.63
C GLU A 89 -3.72 -16.72 40.35
N VAL A 90 -3.27 -17.76 39.62
CA VAL A 90 -2.43 -18.81 40.23
C VAL A 90 -1.17 -18.17 40.82
N THR A 91 -0.88 -18.44 42.07
CA THR A 91 0.24 -17.83 42.80
C THR A 91 1.54 -18.61 42.64
N GLN A 92 2.68 -17.97 42.89
CA GLN A 92 4.00 -18.62 42.87
C GLN A 92 4.08 -19.75 43.90
N GLY A 93 3.44 -19.62 45.06
CA GLY A 93 3.39 -20.67 46.08
C GLY A 93 2.66 -21.92 45.58
N GLU A 94 1.46 -21.73 45.00
CA GLU A 94 0.66 -22.82 44.43
C GLU A 94 1.35 -23.48 43.24
N PHE A 95 1.94 -22.67 42.34
CA PHE A 95 2.70 -23.16 41.20
C PHE A 95 3.94 -23.94 41.65
N GLY A 96 4.70 -23.40 42.59
CA GLY A 96 5.89 -24.01 43.16
C GLY A 96 5.63 -25.38 43.78
N GLN A 97 4.58 -25.47 44.60
CA GLN A 97 4.20 -26.70 45.27
C GLN A 97 3.80 -27.80 44.28
N LEU A 98 3.03 -27.46 43.23
CA LEU A 98 2.49 -28.46 42.31
C LEU A 98 3.46 -28.85 41.19
N MET A 99 4.24 -27.89 40.68
CA MET A 99 5.13 -28.06 39.53
C MET A 99 6.59 -28.28 39.92
N ASN A 100 6.87 -28.45 41.22
CA ASN A 100 8.21 -28.63 41.77
C ASN A 100 9.18 -27.51 41.35
N ARG A 101 8.74 -26.26 41.55
CA ARG A 101 9.52 -25.03 41.31
C ARG A 101 9.84 -24.34 42.61
N SER A 102 11.02 -23.72 42.68
CA SER A 102 11.49 -23.01 43.87
C SER A 102 11.27 -21.51 43.73
N PHE A 103 10.58 -20.92 44.70
CA PHE A 103 10.34 -19.48 44.81
C PHE A 103 10.80 -18.97 46.18
N LYS A 104 10.97 -17.65 46.32
CA LYS A 104 11.26 -17.05 47.62
C LYS A 104 9.98 -17.03 48.46
N LYS A 105 10.09 -17.30 49.76
CA LYS A 105 8.93 -17.47 50.65
C LYS A 105 8.05 -16.21 50.71
N ASP A 106 8.65 -15.04 50.62
CA ASP A 106 7.98 -13.73 50.61
C ASP A 106 7.29 -13.40 49.26
N SER A 107 7.50 -14.22 48.22
CA SER A 107 6.83 -14.06 46.92
C SER A 107 5.72 -15.07 46.67
N PHE A 108 5.40 -15.93 47.65
CA PHE A 108 4.43 -17.02 47.47
C PHE A 108 3.03 -16.53 47.11
N ASP A 109 2.60 -15.38 47.65
CA ASP A 109 1.27 -14.81 47.38
C ASP A 109 1.25 -13.93 46.10
N TYR A 110 2.39 -13.80 45.40
CA TYR A 110 2.42 -13.10 44.12
C TYR A 110 1.90 -13.98 43.00
N PRO A 111 1.19 -13.41 42.01
CA PRO A 111 0.79 -14.14 40.82
C PRO A 111 1.99 -14.77 40.11
N GLN A 112 1.81 -15.99 39.62
CA GLN A 112 2.79 -16.66 38.78
C GLN A 112 2.80 -15.98 37.41
N ALA A 113 3.90 -15.30 37.11
CA ALA A 113 4.16 -14.65 35.83
C ALA A 113 5.20 -15.42 35.00
N ASN A 114 5.50 -14.93 33.80
CA ASN A 114 6.54 -15.45 32.90
C ASN A 114 6.36 -16.94 32.57
N VAL A 115 5.13 -17.31 32.24
CA VAL A 115 4.72 -18.67 31.87
C VAL A 115 4.19 -18.73 30.44
N THR A 116 4.52 -19.80 29.74
CA THR A 116 3.94 -20.09 28.41
C THR A 116 2.50 -20.58 28.55
N PHE A 117 1.75 -20.60 27.44
CA PHE A 117 0.44 -21.26 27.41
C PHE A 117 0.55 -22.73 27.83
N TYR A 118 1.62 -23.40 27.39
CA TYR A 118 1.88 -24.80 27.71
C TYR A 118 2.17 -25.04 29.20
N ASP A 119 2.89 -24.13 29.87
CA ASP A 119 3.11 -24.20 31.31
C ASP A 119 1.78 -24.19 32.08
N ALA A 120 0.85 -23.31 31.68
CA ALA A 120 -0.47 -23.21 32.28
C ALA A 120 -1.33 -24.46 32.03
N VAL A 121 -1.27 -25.04 30.82
CA VAL A 121 -1.92 -26.32 30.48
C VAL A 121 -1.39 -27.47 31.34
N LEU A 122 -0.07 -27.55 31.52
CA LEU A 122 0.55 -28.58 32.36
C LEU A 122 0.11 -28.45 33.82
N TYR A 123 0.05 -27.21 34.34
CA TYR A 123 -0.42 -26.93 35.69
C TYR A 123 -1.89 -27.36 35.89
N ALA A 124 -2.78 -27.03 34.94
CA ALA A 124 -4.19 -27.42 35.01
C ALA A 124 -4.37 -28.96 35.06
N ASN A 125 -3.62 -29.69 34.23
CA ASN A 125 -3.61 -31.15 34.26
C ASN A 125 -3.04 -31.73 35.57
N ALA A 126 -1.97 -31.14 36.11
CA ALA A 126 -1.41 -31.55 37.39
C ALA A 126 -2.40 -31.33 38.54
N LEU A 127 -3.15 -30.22 38.50
CA LEU A 127 -4.15 -29.90 39.51
C LEU A 127 -5.34 -30.86 39.43
N SER A 128 -5.80 -31.19 38.22
CA SER A 128 -6.83 -32.22 37.99
C SER A 128 -6.43 -33.56 38.60
N LYS A 129 -5.19 -34.00 38.39
CA LYS A 129 -4.67 -35.23 39.01
C LYS A 129 -4.60 -35.14 40.54
N LYS A 130 -4.19 -34.01 41.11
CA LYS A 130 -4.16 -33.79 42.58
C LYS A 130 -5.55 -33.98 43.20
N TYR A 131 -6.60 -33.53 42.53
CA TYR A 131 -8.00 -33.68 42.96
C TYR A 131 -8.68 -34.96 42.45
N LYS A 132 -7.93 -35.87 41.81
CA LYS A 132 -8.45 -37.15 41.26
C LYS A 132 -9.56 -36.96 40.22
N MET A 133 -9.43 -35.93 39.40
CA MET A 133 -10.33 -35.60 38.28
C MET A 133 -9.69 -35.98 36.94
N ASP A 134 -10.52 -36.02 35.89
CA ASP A 134 -10.04 -36.19 34.51
C ASP A 134 -9.24 -34.98 34.05
N THR A 135 -8.28 -35.22 33.15
CA THR A 135 -7.48 -34.15 32.53
C THR A 135 -8.17 -33.63 31.28
N VAL A 136 -8.40 -32.32 31.21
CA VAL A 136 -8.99 -31.65 30.03
C VAL A 136 -8.05 -31.70 28.83
N TYR A 137 -6.73 -31.64 29.05
CA TYR A 137 -5.75 -31.63 27.97
C TYR A 137 -5.09 -33.00 27.81
N THR A 138 -4.91 -33.44 26.57
CA THR A 138 -4.14 -34.63 26.23
C THR A 138 -3.02 -34.27 25.27
N TYR A 139 -1.87 -34.91 25.41
CA TYR A 139 -0.69 -34.73 24.57
C TYR A 139 0.19 -35.98 24.67
N SER A 140 1.03 -36.20 23.65
CA SER A 140 1.91 -37.38 23.60
C SER A 140 3.25 -37.13 24.30
N LYS A 141 3.75 -35.89 24.28
CA LYS A 141 5.06 -35.51 24.83
C LYS A 141 5.10 -34.03 25.18
N ALA A 142 5.79 -33.68 26.27
CA ALA A 142 6.16 -32.31 26.61
C ALA A 142 7.65 -32.07 26.34
N GLN A 143 7.98 -30.88 25.82
CA GLN A 143 9.34 -30.42 25.57
C GLN A 143 9.60 -29.15 26.38
N PHE A 144 10.78 -29.06 26.99
CA PHE A 144 11.12 -27.98 27.94
C PHE A 144 12.42 -27.29 27.56
N ALA A 145 12.46 -25.98 27.78
CA ALA A 145 13.65 -25.14 27.70
C ALA A 145 14.60 -25.37 28.89
N GLU A 146 15.77 -24.74 28.86
CA GLU A 146 16.75 -24.77 29.96
C GLU A 146 16.21 -24.16 31.26
N ASP A 147 15.39 -23.11 31.17
CA ASP A 147 14.69 -22.49 32.31
C ASP A 147 13.49 -23.35 32.81
N LYS A 148 13.34 -24.54 32.20
CA LYS A 148 12.30 -25.54 32.37
C LYS A 148 10.90 -25.07 31.97
N SER A 149 10.73 -23.95 31.28
CA SER A 149 9.44 -23.60 30.67
C SER A 149 9.10 -24.58 29.56
N CYS A 150 7.81 -24.86 29.38
CA CYS A 150 7.35 -25.77 28.34
C CYS A 150 7.28 -25.06 27.00
N GLU A 151 8.03 -25.56 26.02
CA GLU A 151 8.11 -25.01 24.65
C GLU A 151 7.15 -25.72 23.69
N ASN A 152 6.74 -26.95 23.98
CA ASN A 152 5.82 -27.66 23.10
C ASN A 152 5.09 -28.81 23.81
N LEU A 153 3.82 -29.00 23.46
CA LEU A 153 3.02 -30.17 23.80
C LEU A 153 2.61 -30.90 22.51
N VAL A 154 3.34 -31.95 22.15
CA VAL A 154 3.17 -32.65 20.87
C VAL A 154 1.81 -33.34 20.80
N GLY A 155 1.00 -32.93 19.82
CA GLY A 155 -0.35 -33.46 19.61
C GLY A 155 -1.34 -33.02 20.68
N LEU A 156 -1.17 -31.81 21.23
CA LEU A 156 -2.09 -31.23 22.20
C LEU A 156 -3.53 -31.22 21.68
N LYS A 157 -4.46 -31.77 22.47
CA LYS A 157 -5.90 -31.74 22.24
C LYS A 157 -6.63 -31.35 23.52
N THR A 158 -7.66 -30.55 23.37
CA THR A 158 -8.57 -30.15 24.47
C THR A 158 -9.85 -30.98 24.38
N ASN A 159 -10.21 -31.68 25.46
CA ASN A 159 -11.49 -32.35 25.59
C ASN A 159 -12.37 -31.55 26.55
N TYR A 160 -13.34 -30.83 26.02
CA TYR A 160 -14.21 -29.98 26.82
C TYR A 160 -15.31 -30.73 27.57
N ASP A 161 -15.61 -31.99 27.20
CA ASP A 161 -16.69 -32.79 27.80
C ASP A 161 -16.24 -33.61 29.04
N VAL A 162 -15.16 -33.17 29.70
CA VAL A 162 -14.67 -33.81 30.93
C VAL A 162 -14.64 -32.82 32.07
N TRP A 163 -14.94 -33.31 33.28
CA TRP A 163 -14.93 -32.50 34.48
C TRP A 163 -13.50 -32.42 35.06
N GLY A 164 -12.79 -31.34 34.75
CA GLY A 164 -11.43 -31.11 35.21
C GLY A 164 -11.04 -29.64 35.17
N PHE A 165 -9.83 -29.33 35.66
CA PHE A 165 -9.31 -27.96 35.61
C PHE A 165 -8.76 -27.64 34.23
N ARG A 166 -9.01 -26.40 33.79
CA ARG A 166 -8.54 -25.86 32.51
C ARG A 166 -8.39 -24.35 32.57
N LEU A 167 -7.75 -23.79 31.56
CA LEU A 167 -7.84 -22.35 31.32
C LEU A 167 -9.30 -21.97 30.99
N PRO A 168 -9.77 -20.78 31.42
CA PRO A 168 -11.08 -20.28 30.99
C PRO A 168 -11.13 -20.15 29.48
N THR A 169 -12.32 -20.27 28.91
CA THR A 169 -12.54 -19.74 27.55
C THR A 169 -12.55 -18.21 27.58
N GLU A 170 -12.36 -17.57 26.43
CA GLU A 170 -12.52 -16.12 26.32
C GLU A 170 -13.93 -15.69 26.77
N ALA A 171 -14.96 -16.48 26.42
CA ALA A 171 -16.33 -16.24 26.83
C ALA A 171 -16.50 -16.30 28.36
N GLU A 172 -15.98 -17.34 29.01
CA GLU A 172 -16.05 -17.48 30.47
C GLU A 172 -15.33 -16.33 31.17
N TRP A 173 -14.13 -15.98 30.69
CA TRP A 173 -13.38 -14.86 31.23
C TRP A 173 -14.17 -13.55 31.14
N MET A 174 -14.74 -13.26 29.95
CA MET A 174 -15.58 -12.07 29.74
C MET A 174 -16.84 -12.07 30.60
N PHE A 175 -17.48 -13.22 30.79
CA PHE A 175 -18.68 -13.32 31.62
C PHE A 175 -18.38 -12.97 33.07
N VAL A 176 -17.30 -13.53 33.63
CA VAL A 176 -16.91 -13.25 35.02
C VAL A 176 -16.42 -11.79 35.14
N ALA A 177 -15.64 -11.27 34.19
CA ALA A 177 -15.15 -9.90 34.23
C ALA A 177 -16.29 -8.86 34.25
N ASN A 178 -17.39 -9.14 33.56
CA ASN A 178 -18.57 -8.26 33.53
C ASN A 178 -19.50 -8.41 34.75
N THR A 179 -19.49 -9.58 35.41
CA THR A 179 -20.44 -9.87 36.51
C THR A 179 -19.80 -9.81 37.89
N ARG A 180 -18.47 -9.89 37.98
CA ARG A 180 -17.66 -9.98 39.20
C ARG A 180 -16.30 -9.30 38.98
N SER A 181 -16.31 -8.01 38.63
CA SER A 181 -15.10 -7.24 38.27
C SER A 181 -13.99 -7.26 39.32
N ASP A 182 -14.35 -7.31 40.61
CA ASP A 182 -13.41 -7.32 41.72
C ASP A 182 -12.61 -8.64 41.80
N ASP A 183 -13.14 -9.74 41.23
CA ASP A 183 -12.48 -11.05 41.20
C ASP A 183 -11.51 -11.22 40.01
N ILE A 184 -11.61 -10.33 39.00
CA ILE A 184 -10.81 -10.35 37.76
C ILE A 184 -9.99 -9.06 37.55
N SER A 185 -9.91 -8.18 38.56
CA SER A 185 -8.93 -7.08 38.57
C SER A 185 -7.51 -7.61 38.83
N GLY A 186 -7.00 -8.41 37.91
CA GLY A 186 -5.69 -9.05 37.95
C GLY A 186 -4.55 -8.05 37.80
N LYS A 187 -3.38 -8.41 38.33
CA LYS A 187 -2.14 -7.63 38.16
C LYS A 187 -1.43 -7.99 36.84
N LEU A 188 -1.77 -9.14 36.26
CA LEU A 188 -1.19 -9.69 35.05
C LEU A 188 -2.24 -9.82 33.95
N LYS A 189 -1.77 -9.86 32.71
CA LYS A 189 -2.55 -10.41 31.60
C LYS A 189 -2.70 -11.92 31.81
N GLU A 190 -3.85 -12.46 31.43
CA GLU A 190 -4.21 -13.85 31.71
C GLU A 190 -4.41 -14.66 30.44
N TRP A 191 -3.80 -15.84 30.41
CA TRP A 191 -4.08 -16.85 29.38
C TRP A 191 -5.53 -17.32 29.43
N VAL A 192 -6.15 -17.38 28.25
CA VAL A 192 -7.40 -18.13 28.00
C VAL A 192 -7.12 -19.26 27.02
N ASN A 193 -8.05 -20.22 26.92
CA ASN A 193 -7.80 -21.46 26.18
C ASN A 193 -7.82 -21.30 24.65
N ASP A 194 -8.61 -20.34 24.16
CA ASP A 194 -9.07 -20.19 22.79
C ASP A 194 -7.92 -19.92 21.80
N TRP A 195 -8.07 -20.44 20.58
CA TRP A 195 -7.35 -19.91 19.42
C TRP A 195 -7.98 -18.59 19.00
N LYS A 196 -7.14 -17.63 18.60
CA LYS A 196 -7.58 -16.33 18.10
C LYS A 196 -8.22 -16.48 16.71
N GLY A 197 -9.33 -15.80 16.50
CA GLY A 197 -10.05 -15.79 15.23
C GLY A 197 -11.11 -14.69 15.22
N PHE A 198 -11.65 -14.38 14.04
CA PHE A 198 -12.60 -13.28 13.86
C PHE A 198 -13.98 -13.56 14.47
N PHE A 199 -14.70 -12.49 14.80
CA PHE A 199 -16.09 -12.57 15.24
C PHE A 199 -17.06 -12.32 14.09
N ALA A 200 -18.34 -12.61 14.31
CA ALA A 200 -19.44 -12.23 13.44
C ALA A 200 -20.62 -11.72 14.28
N ASP A 201 -21.46 -10.88 13.68
CA ASP A 201 -22.70 -10.40 14.31
C ASP A 201 -23.72 -11.54 14.36
N THR A 202 -23.53 -12.42 15.35
CA THR A 202 -24.31 -13.64 15.54
C THR A 202 -24.36 -14.02 17.02
N THR A 203 -25.14 -15.06 17.33
CA THR A 203 -25.19 -15.67 18.66
C THR A 203 -24.70 -17.11 18.58
N ILE A 204 -23.75 -17.46 19.45
CA ILE A 204 -23.16 -18.81 19.52
C ILE A 204 -23.35 -19.37 20.92
N GLU A 205 -23.79 -20.63 21.01
CA GLU A 205 -23.86 -21.36 22.28
C GLU A 205 -22.55 -22.09 22.56
N ASN A 206 -22.07 -22.04 23.81
CA ASN A 206 -20.90 -22.78 24.30
C ASN A 206 -19.63 -22.57 23.43
N PHE A 207 -19.37 -21.32 23.05
CA PHE A 207 -18.24 -20.94 22.21
C PHE A 207 -16.89 -21.19 22.90
N VAL A 208 -15.96 -21.82 22.19
CA VAL A 208 -14.63 -22.20 22.69
C VAL A 208 -13.46 -21.72 21.80
N GLY A 209 -13.71 -20.70 20.98
CA GLY A 209 -12.70 -20.08 20.12
C GLY A 209 -12.72 -20.57 18.67
N ALA A 210 -11.69 -20.17 17.93
CA ALA A 210 -11.45 -20.65 16.58
C ALA A 210 -11.15 -22.16 16.56
N ALA A 211 -11.58 -22.85 15.50
CA ALA A 211 -11.41 -24.30 15.38
C ALA A 211 -9.93 -24.73 15.28
N ASN A 212 -9.12 -23.90 14.65
CA ASN A 212 -7.69 -24.11 14.43
C ASN A 212 -6.95 -22.80 14.68
N ALA A 213 -5.64 -22.90 14.88
CA ALA A 213 -4.73 -21.79 14.78
C ALA A 213 -4.86 -21.05 13.43
N ASN A 214 -4.64 -19.74 13.45
CA ASN A 214 -4.43 -18.96 12.23
C ASN A 214 -2.99 -19.14 11.72
N GLY A 215 -2.60 -18.43 10.65
CA GLY A 215 -1.27 -18.58 10.04
C GLY A 215 -0.09 -18.29 10.98
N MET A 216 -0.34 -17.69 12.14
CA MET A 216 0.64 -17.28 13.14
C MET A 216 0.51 -18.01 14.48
N ASP A 217 -0.32 -19.06 14.55
CA ASP A 217 -0.63 -19.79 15.80
C ASP A 217 -1.10 -18.88 16.95
N GLU A 218 -1.92 -17.86 16.67
CA GLU A 218 -2.24 -16.87 17.70
C GLU A 218 -3.17 -17.39 18.82
N LYS A 219 -2.78 -17.09 20.06
CA LYS A 219 -3.56 -17.27 21.29
C LYS A 219 -4.04 -15.93 21.84
N ILE A 220 -4.94 -15.99 22.82
CA ILE A 220 -5.58 -14.81 23.40
C ILE A 220 -5.06 -14.55 24.81
N LEU A 221 -4.76 -13.29 25.10
CA LEU A 221 -4.50 -12.78 26.45
C LEU A 221 -5.56 -11.76 26.82
N LYS A 222 -6.16 -11.93 28.01
CA LYS A 222 -7.19 -11.04 28.55
C LYS A 222 -6.69 -10.22 29.73
N GLY A 223 -7.39 -9.14 30.05
CA GLY A 223 -7.08 -8.29 31.20
C GLY A 223 -6.02 -7.22 30.94
N SER A 224 -5.87 -6.35 31.95
CA SER A 224 -4.82 -5.34 32.05
C SER A 224 -3.58 -5.93 32.74
N SER A 225 -2.50 -5.15 32.82
CA SER A 225 -1.33 -5.50 33.64
C SER A 225 -0.64 -4.26 34.19
N PHE A 226 0.34 -4.44 35.07
CA PHE A 226 1.15 -3.32 35.61
C PHE A 226 2.00 -2.58 34.57
N VAL A 227 2.18 -3.12 33.35
CA VAL A 227 2.84 -2.42 32.23
C VAL A 227 1.86 -1.81 31.23
N LYS A 228 0.58 -2.25 31.26
CA LYS A 228 -0.48 -1.80 30.36
C LYS A 228 -1.81 -1.77 31.11
N GLU A 229 -2.06 -0.65 31.77
CA GLU A 229 -3.28 -0.41 32.55
C GLU A 229 -4.43 0.09 31.66
N ASN A 230 -5.68 0.00 32.15
CA ASN A 230 -6.89 0.50 31.47
C ASN A 230 -7.16 -0.11 30.08
N VAL A 231 -6.75 -1.35 29.86
CA VAL A 231 -7.04 -2.07 28.62
C VAL A 231 -8.55 -2.41 28.58
N PRO A 232 -9.26 -2.13 27.47
CA PRO A 232 -10.66 -2.50 27.35
C PRO A 232 -10.86 -4.01 27.52
N LEU A 233 -11.93 -4.44 28.20
CA LEU A 233 -12.19 -5.87 28.46
C LEU A 233 -12.27 -6.70 27.18
N TYR A 234 -12.76 -6.12 26.08
CA TYR A 234 -12.86 -6.80 24.79
C TYR A 234 -11.50 -7.05 24.12
N ALA A 235 -10.41 -6.42 24.56
CA ALA A 235 -9.10 -6.58 23.95
C ALA A 235 -8.58 -8.02 24.05
N ARG A 236 -7.90 -8.51 23.01
CA ARG A 236 -7.60 -9.95 22.84
C ARG A 236 -6.12 -10.31 22.70
N GLY A 237 -5.23 -9.32 22.80
CA GLY A 237 -3.80 -9.53 22.54
C GLY A 237 -2.89 -8.76 23.49
N ASP A 238 -1.66 -8.52 23.03
CA ASP A 238 -0.61 -7.84 23.78
C ASP A 238 0.12 -6.78 22.92
N PHE A 239 1.28 -6.29 23.36
CA PHE A 239 2.17 -5.44 22.54
C PHE A 239 2.66 -6.15 21.28
N TYR A 240 2.83 -7.47 21.33
CA TYR A 240 3.23 -8.30 20.21
C TYR A 240 2.19 -9.38 19.91
N THR A 241 2.35 -10.00 18.75
CA THR A 241 1.65 -11.25 18.40
C THR A 241 1.84 -12.29 19.50
N VAL A 242 0.72 -12.85 19.94
CA VAL A 242 0.66 -13.77 21.09
C VAL A 242 0.64 -15.19 20.55
N THR A 243 1.72 -15.94 20.72
CA THR A 243 1.80 -17.37 20.37
C THR A 243 1.77 -18.23 21.65
N PRO A 244 1.59 -19.56 21.59
CA PRO A 244 1.65 -20.42 22.77
C PRO A 244 2.98 -20.33 23.54
N LEU A 245 4.03 -19.88 22.86
CA LEU A 245 5.38 -19.69 23.42
C LEU A 245 5.57 -18.34 24.09
N SER A 246 4.68 -17.37 23.86
CA SER A 246 4.79 -16.04 24.45
C SER A 246 4.80 -16.15 25.98
N LYS A 247 5.66 -15.36 26.63
CA LYS A 247 5.70 -15.21 28.11
C LYS A 247 6.37 -13.89 28.46
N ALA A 248 5.90 -13.26 29.52
CA ALA A 248 6.49 -12.04 30.04
C ALA A 248 6.25 -11.94 31.56
N GLU A 249 7.01 -11.08 32.23
CA GLU A 249 6.88 -10.81 33.68
C GLU A 249 5.50 -10.25 34.09
N TYR A 250 4.67 -9.89 33.11
CA TYR A 250 3.30 -9.40 33.29
C TYR A 250 2.23 -10.35 32.71
N VAL A 251 2.60 -11.57 32.33
CA VAL A 251 1.70 -12.60 31.77
C VAL A 251 1.62 -13.80 32.71
N GLY A 252 0.42 -14.09 33.19
CA GLY A 252 0.08 -15.20 34.07
C GLY A 252 -1.21 -15.89 33.61
N PHE A 253 -1.92 -16.53 34.54
CA PHE A 253 -3.16 -17.23 34.24
C PHE A 253 -4.00 -17.49 35.49
N ARG A 254 -5.28 -17.82 35.26
CA ARG A 254 -6.18 -18.41 36.25
C ARG A 254 -6.81 -19.67 35.69
N LEU A 255 -7.46 -20.45 36.54
CA LEU A 255 -8.13 -21.68 36.15
C LEU A 255 -9.63 -21.59 36.34
N VAL A 256 -10.34 -22.38 35.55
CA VAL A 256 -11.73 -22.77 35.77
C VAL A 256 -11.80 -24.28 35.98
N LEU A 257 -12.87 -24.72 36.65
CA LEU A 257 -13.24 -26.11 36.82
C LEU A 257 -14.65 -26.31 36.25
N GLY A 258 -14.78 -27.26 35.33
CA GLY A 258 -16.06 -27.65 34.77
C GLY A 258 -15.96 -28.08 33.31
N LYS A 259 -16.97 -28.83 32.88
CA LYS A 259 -17.11 -29.30 31.49
C LYS A 259 -17.98 -28.35 30.66
N ILE A 260 -17.71 -28.28 29.36
CA ILE A 260 -18.50 -27.57 28.35
C ILE A 260 -19.11 -28.63 27.43
N GLU A 261 -20.34 -29.03 27.73
CA GLU A 261 -21.08 -29.93 26.84
C GLU A 261 -21.41 -29.22 25.52
N ASN A 262 -21.30 -29.93 24.40
CA ASN A 262 -21.57 -29.37 23.07
C ASN A 262 -20.75 -28.11 22.76
N ALA A 263 -19.47 -28.09 23.14
CA ALA A 263 -18.55 -27.00 22.80
C ALA A 263 -18.54 -26.71 21.29
N VAL A 264 -18.65 -25.43 20.94
CA VAL A 264 -18.71 -24.96 19.54
C VAL A 264 -17.46 -24.15 19.21
N TRP A 265 -16.71 -24.64 18.23
CA TRP A 265 -15.71 -23.83 17.54
C TRP A 265 -16.35 -23.05 16.40
N PHE A 266 -15.94 -21.81 16.19
CA PHE A 266 -16.49 -20.98 15.13
C PHE A 266 -15.41 -20.12 14.47
N ASN A 267 -15.41 -20.14 13.13
CA ASN A 267 -14.64 -19.26 12.26
C ASN A 267 -15.62 -18.67 11.23
N PRO A 268 -15.83 -17.35 11.18
CA PRO A 268 -16.65 -16.75 10.15
C PRO A 268 -15.93 -16.83 8.78
N PRO A 269 -16.67 -16.95 7.66
CA PRO A 269 -16.07 -16.80 6.33
C PRO A 269 -15.45 -15.41 6.20
N ILE A 270 -14.18 -15.33 5.81
CA ILE A 270 -13.50 -14.06 5.51
C ILE A 270 -14.09 -13.53 4.20
N GLY A 271 -15.11 -12.67 4.31
CA GLY A 271 -15.82 -12.09 3.17
C GLY A 271 -15.58 -10.60 3.08
N ALA A 272 -14.83 -10.19 2.03
CA ALA A 272 -14.68 -8.83 1.53
C ALA A 272 -14.71 -7.73 2.60
N VAL A 273 -13.70 -7.70 3.46
CA VAL A 273 -13.39 -6.47 4.19
C VAL A 273 -13.00 -5.45 3.13
N THR A 274 -13.91 -4.54 2.78
CA THR A 274 -13.54 -3.35 2.01
C THR A 274 -12.79 -2.44 2.97
N SER A 275 -11.52 -2.78 3.19
CA SER A 275 -10.60 -1.95 3.94
C SER A 275 -10.33 -0.72 3.10
N VAL A 276 -10.98 0.40 3.43
CA VAL A 276 -10.80 1.65 2.71
C VAL A 276 -9.56 2.34 3.27
N VAL A 277 -8.46 2.27 2.54
CA VAL A 277 -7.26 3.04 2.84
C VAL A 277 -7.32 4.37 2.09
N THR A 278 -7.18 5.47 2.83
CA THR A 278 -7.23 6.84 2.33
C THR A 278 -5.81 7.43 2.29
N PRO A 279 -5.31 7.84 1.12
CA PRO A 279 -4.06 8.59 1.03
C PRO A 279 -4.25 10.01 1.56
N LEU A 280 -3.36 10.45 2.44
CA LEU A 280 -3.40 11.76 3.09
C LEU A 280 -2.38 12.75 2.50
N ALA A 281 -1.24 12.23 2.04
CA ALA A 281 -0.24 13.04 1.34
C ALA A 281 -0.54 13.09 -0.16
N LEU A 282 -0.35 14.25 -0.78
CA LEU A 282 -0.41 14.44 -2.23
C LEU A 282 0.98 14.31 -2.85
N ALA A 283 1.03 14.02 -4.15
CA ALA A 283 2.27 13.98 -4.95
C ALA A 283 3.15 15.24 -4.78
N GLU A 284 2.55 16.43 -4.61
CA GLU A 284 3.27 17.67 -4.37
C GLU A 284 3.96 17.73 -3.01
N ASN A 285 3.36 17.13 -1.96
CA ASN A 285 4.02 17.05 -0.65
C ASN A 285 5.32 16.25 -0.77
N ILE A 286 5.25 15.10 -1.45
CA ILE A 286 6.38 14.22 -1.71
C ILE A 286 7.44 14.93 -2.56
N ARG A 287 7.05 15.56 -3.66
CA ARG A 287 8.01 16.30 -4.49
C ARG A 287 8.69 17.44 -3.74
N ASN A 288 7.97 18.19 -2.91
CA ASN A 288 8.57 19.28 -2.14
C ASN A 288 9.61 18.78 -1.13
N LEU A 289 9.44 17.56 -0.61
CA LEU A 289 10.38 16.96 0.34
C LEU A 289 11.58 16.31 -0.35
N PHE A 290 11.34 15.59 -1.45
CA PHE A 290 12.36 14.73 -2.06
C PHE A 290 12.93 15.27 -3.39
N GLY A 291 12.32 16.32 -3.94
CA GLY A 291 12.65 16.88 -5.25
C GLY A 291 12.09 16.08 -6.43
N THR A 292 11.39 14.97 -6.20
CA THR A 292 10.89 14.08 -7.26
C THR A 292 9.50 13.55 -6.94
N TYR A 293 8.70 13.27 -7.97
CA TYR A 293 7.44 12.52 -7.85
C TYR A 293 7.64 11.00 -7.80
N GLN A 294 8.86 10.54 -8.10
CA GLN A 294 9.20 9.11 -8.12
C GLN A 294 9.33 8.57 -6.70
N ALA A 295 8.19 8.32 -6.08
CA ALA A 295 8.09 7.68 -4.79
C ALA A 295 6.89 6.73 -4.75
N ARG A 296 7.06 5.65 -3.99
CA ARG A 296 6.03 4.65 -3.76
C ARG A 296 6.00 4.33 -2.28
N LEU A 297 4.84 4.51 -1.66
CA LEU A 297 4.60 4.01 -0.31
C LEU A 297 3.98 2.63 -0.44
N VAL A 298 4.66 1.59 0.02
CA VAL A 298 4.19 0.20 0.04
C VAL A 298 3.98 -0.22 1.49
N PHE A 299 2.93 -0.97 1.78
CA PHE A 299 2.59 -1.41 3.12
C PHE A 299 1.73 -2.67 3.06
N ARG A 300 1.61 -3.35 4.21
CA ARG A 300 0.65 -4.43 4.40
C ARG A 300 -0.68 -3.84 4.84
N ASN A 301 -1.76 -4.24 4.20
CA ASN A 301 -3.10 -4.11 4.74
C ASN A 301 -3.37 -5.32 5.63
N ASP A 302 -3.35 -5.14 6.95
CA ASP A 302 -3.38 -6.29 7.87
C ASP A 302 -4.77 -6.94 7.95
N GLU A 303 -5.84 -6.22 7.59
CA GLU A 303 -7.18 -6.79 7.52
C GLU A 303 -7.31 -7.85 6.42
N THR A 304 -6.57 -7.69 5.32
CA THR A 304 -6.62 -8.60 4.17
C THR A 304 -5.38 -9.50 4.08
N GLY A 305 -4.28 -9.13 4.75
CA GLY A 305 -2.98 -9.80 4.63
C GLY A 305 -2.21 -9.43 3.35
N ASN A 306 -2.77 -8.56 2.50
CA ASN A 306 -2.22 -8.21 1.20
C ASN A 306 -1.23 -7.05 1.24
N ILE A 307 -0.43 -6.93 0.18
CA ILE A 307 0.39 -5.74 -0.08
C ILE A 307 -0.45 -4.68 -0.79
N ALA A 308 -0.44 -3.47 -0.25
CA ALA A 308 -1.02 -2.27 -0.83
C ALA A 308 0.05 -1.21 -1.09
N TYR A 309 -0.19 -0.33 -2.06
CA TYR A 309 0.73 0.76 -2.35
C TYR A 309 0.04 2.03 -2.88
N ILE A 310 0.71 3.17 -2.67
CA ILE A 310 0.39 4.46 -3.25
C ILE A 310 1.55 4.85 -4.18
N ASN A 311 1.24 5.14 -5.44
CA ASN A 311 2.20 5.64 -6.42
C ASN A 311 2.08 7.17 -6.56
N TYR A 312 3.02 7.92 -5.99
CA TYR A 312 3.00 9.38 -6.01
C TYR A 312 3.39 9.99 -7.36
N ALA A 313 3.84 9.19 -8.33
CA ALA A 313 4.06 9.63 -9.70
C ALA A 313 2.76 9.72 -10.52
N ASN A 314 1.65 9.16 -10.01
CA ASN A 314 0.34 9.17 -10.67
C ASN A 314 -0.58 10.21 -10.03
N ALA A 315 -1.24 11.03 -10.87
CA ALA A 315 -2.22 12.02 -10.46
C ALA A 315 -3.42 11.45 -9.68
N ALA A 316 -3.75 10.17 -9.88
CA ALA A 316 -4.91 9.53 -9.24
C ALA A 316 -4.84 9.53 -7.70
N ASN A 317 -3.63 9.60 -7.12
CA ASN A 317 -3.37 9.59 -5.68
C ASN A 317 -4.28 8.60 -4.95
N SER A 318 -4.27 7.35 -5.41
CA SER A 318 -5.13 6.26 -4.96
C SER A 318 -4.30 5.10 -4.42
N VAL A 319 -4.93 4.27 -3.60
CA VAL A 319 -4.33 3.04 -3.07
C VAL A 319 -4.65 1.90 -4.02
N VAL A 320 -3.62 1.16 -4.41
CA VAL A 320 -3.75 -0.09 -5.16
C VAL A 320 -3.40 -1.23 -4.23
N GLU A 321 -4.31 -2.19 -4.09
CA GLU A 321 -4.09 -3.40 -3.29
C GLU A 321 -3.97 -4.62 -4.20
N ILE A 322 -2.84 -5.30 -4.10
CA ILE A 322 -2.56 -6.52 -4.88
C ILE A 322 -3.32 -7.67 -4.23
N GLN A 323 -4.35 -8.17 -4.93
CA GLN A 323 -5.13 -9.30 -4.46
C GLN A 323 -4.28 -10.58 -4.44
N ASP A 324 -4.26 -11.28 -3.32
CA ASP A 324 -3.41 -12.45 -3.10
C ASP A 324 -4.04 -13.43 -2.10
N ASP A 325 -3.52 -14.66 -2.07
CA ASP A 325 -3.80 -15.67 -1.04
C ASP A 325 -2.59 -15.92 -0.12
N ILE A 326 -1.47 -15.21 -0.37
CA ILE A 326 -0.25 -15.27 0.44
C ILE A 326 -0.26 -14.17 1.50
N ASP A 327 -0.23 -14.59 2.76
CA ASP A 327 -0.10 -13.69 3.90
C ASP A 327 1.26 -12.96 3.87
N SER A 328 1.24 -11.65 3.61
CA SER A 328 2.42 -10.89 3.16
C SER A 328 2.93 -9.91 4.23
N TYR A 329 4.12 -10.17 4.75
CA TYR A 329 4.81 -9.38 5.79
C TYR A 329 6.11 -8.75 5.28
N HIS A 330 6.51 -7.63 5.89
CA HIS A 330 7.78 -6.93 5.65
C HIS A 330 8.08 -6.62 4.18
N PRO A 331 7.20 -5.89 3.46
CA PRO A 331 7.49 -5.48 2.10
C PRO A 331 8.72 -4.55 2.05
N ASP A 332 9.64 -4.81 1.12
CA ASP A 332 10.70 -3.88 0.73
C ASP A 332 10.74 -3.74 -0.79
N VAL A 333 11.06 -2.55 -1.28
CA VAL A 333 10.95 -2.20 -2.70
C VAL A 333 12.32 -2.21 -3.36
N SER A 334 12.40 -2.73 -4.58
CA SER A 334 13.63 -2.80 -5.36
C SER A 334 14.19 -1.40 -5.64
N PRO A 335 15.52 -1.25 -5.88
CA PRO A 335 16.11 0.05 -6.11
C PRO A 335 15.53 0.83 -7.30
N ASP A 336 15.03 0.13 -8.32
CA ASP A 336 14.34 0.71 -9.49
C ASP A 336 12.85 0.98 -9.26
N GLY A 337 12.30 0.59 -8.11
CA GLY A 337 10.89 0.78 -7.75
C GLY A 337 9.91 -0.14 -8.47
N LYS A 338 10.39 -1.13 -9.24
CA LYS A 338 9.55 -2.00 -10.10
C LYS A 338 9.11 -3.29 -9.43
N TYR A 339 9.79 -3.73 -8.36
CA TYR A 339 9.51 -4.97 -7.66
C TYR A 339 9.30 -4.74 -6.17
N VAL A 340 8.49 -5.60 -5.56
CA VAL A 340 8.34 -5.71 -4.10
C VAL A 340 8.76 -7.11 -3.67
N ALA A 341 9.64 -7.17 -2.67
CA ALA A 341 9.97 -8.38 -1.94
C ALA A 341 9.18 -8.42 -0.63
N PHE A 342 8.68 -9.58 -0.22
CA PHE A 342 7.95 -9.76 1.04
C PHE A 342 8.14 -11.19 1.55
N CYS A 343 7.70 -11.48 2.77
CA CYS A 343 7.77 -12.82 3.35
C CYS A 343 6.48 -13.23 4.06
N THR A 344 6.41 -14.48 4.53
CA THR A 344 5.23 -15.02 5.23
C THR A 344 5.38 -15.04 6.76
N GLY A 345 6.50 -14.56 7.30
CA GLY A 345 6.79 -14.61 8.74
C GLY A 345 7.01 -13.22 9.34
N LEU A 346 6.54 -13.05 10.57
CA LEU A 346 6.61 -11.78 11.32
C LEU A 346 7.87 -11.67 12.17
N GLU A 347 8.39 -10.44 12.34
CA GLU A 347 9.55 -10.19 13.20
C GLU A 347 9.22 -10.54 14.65
N GLY A 348 10.15 -11.21 15.34
CA GLY A 348 10.01 -11.66 16.72
C GLY A 348 9.31 -13.01 16.88
N VAL A 349 8.67 -13.56 15.83
CA VAL A 349 7.95 -14.83 15.89
C VAL A 349 8.77 -15.92 15.21
N ALA A 350 9.23 -16.92 15.98
CA ALA A 350 9.97 -18.04 15.41
C ALA A 350 9.02 -18.96 14.63
N GLY A 351 9.37 -19.32 13.39
CA GLY A 351 8.56 -20.20 12.55
C GLY A 351 9.08 -20.33 11.13
N GLU A 352 8.41 -21.16 10.33
CA GLU A 352 8.66 -21.26 8.89
C GLU A 352 8.30 -19.94 8.19
N SER A 353 9.15 -19.51 7.26
CA SER A 353 8.89 -18.31 6.46
C SER A 353 9.49 -18.46 5.07
N SER A 354 8.81 -17.92 4.08
CA SER A 354 9.22 -17.92 2.68
C SER A 354 9.30 -16.49 2.15
N VAL A 355 10.36 -16.18 1.38
CA VAL A 355 10.50 -14.90 0.67
C VAL A 355 10.00 -15.03 -0.76
N TYR A 356 9.26 -14.02 -1.21
CA TYR A 356 8.74 -13.87 -2.56
C TYR A 356 9.14 -12.51 -3.14
N VAL A 357 9.20 -12.43 -4.46
CA VAL A 357 9.32 -11.17 -5.21
C VAL A 357 8.28 -11.16 -6.32
N ARG A 358 7.63 -10.03 -6.53
CA ARG A 358 6.72 -9.78 -7.67
C ARG A 358 6.89 -8.36 -8.18
N LYS A 359 6.33 -8.07 -9.36
CA LYS A 359 6.23 -6.70 -9.85
C LYS A 359 5.27 -5.89 -8.98
N LEU A 360 5.61 -4.63 -8.78
CA LEU A 360 4.78 -3.66 -8.06
C LEU A 360 3.82 -2.98 -9.06
N ASP A 361 2.87 -3.77 -9.56
CA ASP A 361 1.79 -3.37 -10.47
C ASP A 361 0.43 -3.82 -9.90
N GLU A 362 -0.67 -3.35 -10.48
CA GLU A 362 -2.04 -3.63 -9.99
C GLU A 362 -2.35 -5.13 -9.98
N SER A 363 -1.77 -5.90 -10.91
CA SER A 363 -1.96 -7.35 -10.99
C SER A 363 -1.02 -8.15 -10.08
N GLY A 364 -0.01 -7.53 -9.49
CA GLY A 364 1.07 -8.21 -8.78
C GLY A 364 1.82 -9.25 -9.64
N SER A 365 2.02 -8.96 -10.93
CA SER A 365 2.49 -9.98 -11.88
C SER A 365 3.92 -10.48 -11.61
N GLY A 366 4.26 -11.64 -12.17
CA GLY A 366 5.65 -12.16 -12.15
C GLY A 366 6.13 -12.65 -10.78
N LEU A 367 5.24 -13.19 -9.96
CA LEU A 367 5.56 -13.78 -8.67
C LEU A 367 6.60 -14.91 -8.78
N VAL A 368 7.67 -14.79 -8.00
CA VAL A 368 8.71 -15.82 -7.85
C VAL A 368 9.01 -16.06 -6.37
N LYS A 369 9.21 -17.33 -6.00
CA LYS A 369 9.57 -17.77 -4.64
C LYS A 369 11.06 -18.05 -4.54
N LEU A 370 11.70 -17.63 -3.45
CA LEU A 370 13.07 -18.05 -3.12
C LEU A 370 13.06 -19.50 -2.62
N ASN A 371 13.76 -20.39 -3.32
CA ASN A 371 13.79 -21.82 -3.00
C ASN A 371 14.87 -22.16 -1.96
N VAL A 372 14.58 -21.89 -0.69
CA VAL A 372 15.39 -22.24 0.48
C VAL A 372 14.50 -22.72 1.62
N GLU A 373 15.07 -23.38 2.63
CA GLU A 373 14.33 -23.95 3.77
C GLU A 373 13.61 -22.87 4.61
N GLY A 374 14.27 -21.74 4.86
CA GLY A 374 13.69 -20.62 5.59
C GLY A 374 14.26 -19.29 5.11
N ALA A 375 13.37 -18.33 4.86
CA ALA A 375 13.72 -16.96 4.51
C ALA A 375 12.65 -15.98 5.00
N ALA A 376 13.05 -14.95 5.73
CA ALA A 376 12.17 -13.91 6.25
C ALA A 376 12.81 -12.52 6.16
N ILE A 377 11.98 -11.49 6.27
CA ILE A 377 12.33 -10.05 6.36
C ILE A 377 13.29 -9.66 5.22
N PRO A 378 12.83 -9.74 3.95
CA PRO A 378 13.68 -9.42 2.81
C PRO A 378 13.98 -7.92 2.78
N ARG A 379 15.22 -7.58 2.45
CA ARG A 379 15.67 -6.19 2.31
C ARG A 379 16.53 -6.00 1.07
N TRP A 380 16.13 -5.10 0.18
CA TRP A 380 16.87 -4.80 -1.04
C TRP A 380 18.15 -4.03 -0.74
N ARG A 381 19.24 -4.42 -1.39
CA ARG A 381 20.55 -3.77 -1.31
C ARG A 381 21.20 -3.69 -2.69
N ILE A 382 22.04 -2.68 -2.86
CA ILE A 382 22.98 -2.58 -3.99
C ILE A 382 24.36 -2.88 -3.42
N LEU A 383 25.09 -3.77 -4.08
CA LEU A 383 26.50 -4.03 -3.78
C LEU A 383 27.40 -3.00 -4.49
N ASP A 384 28.65 -2.88 -4.05
CA ASP A 384 29.64 -1.94 -4.60
C ASP A 384 29.86 -2.11 -6.12
N ASN A 385 29.66 -3.32 -6.63
CA ASN A 385 29.75 -3.63 -8.06
C ASN A 385 28.48 -3.22 -8.86
N GLY A 386 27.48 -2.64 -8.20
CA GLY A 386 26.18 -2.25 -8.78
C GLY A 386 25.14 -3.37 -8.80
N ASP A 387 25.48 -4.59 -8.39
CA ASP A 387 24.52 -5.70 -8.40
C ASP A 387 23.43 -5.50 -7.34
N THR A 388 22.20 -5.80 -7.73
CA THR A 388 21.06 -5.79 -6.82
C THR A 388 20.94 -7.15 -6.12
N VAL A 389 20.84 -7.12 -4.80
CA VAL A 389 20.67 -8.31 -3.95
C VAL A 389 19.53 -8.10 -2.96
N ILE A 390 19.01 -9.22 -2.44
CA ILE A 390 18.06 -9.23 -1.34
C ILE A 390 18.74 -9.89 -0.14
N VAL A 391 18.85 -9.15 0.96
CA VAL A 391 19.27 -9.68 2.26
C VAL A 391 18.05 -10.29 2.96
N PHE A 392 18.21 -11.46 3.57
CA PHE A 392 17.15 -12.13 4.32
C PHE A 392 17.72 -12.91 5.51
N VAL A 393 16.88 -13.25 6.48
CA VAL A 393 17.24 -14.11 7.61
C VAL A 393 16.60 -15.48 7.50
N THR A 394 17.21 -16.52 8.06
CA THR A 394 16.65 -17.88 8.00
C THR A 394 15.43 -18.09 8.91
N ASN A 395 15.30 -17.28 9.97
CA ASN A 395 14.18 -17.33 10.91
C ASN A 395 13.96 -15.92 11.50
N PRO A 396 12.72 -15.41 11.58
CA PRO A 396 12.44 -14.06 12.06
C PRO A 396 12.27 -13.96 13.59
N GLY A 397 12.51 -15.04 14.34
CA GLY A 397 12.26 -15.12 15.79
C GLY A 397 13.08 -14.17 16.67
N THR A 398 12.72 -14.13 17.95
CA THR A 398 13.37 -13.28 18.96
C THR A 398 14.88 -13.49 19.07
N ASN A 399 15.61 -12.43 19.42
CA ASN A 399 17.05 -12.45 19.68
C ASN A 399 17.42 -12.39 21.19
N LYS A 400 16.43 -12.67 22.06
CA LYS A 400 16.59 -12.64 23.52
C LYS A 400 17.54 -13.73 24.04
N SER A 401 17.39 -14.95 23.53
CA SER A 401 18.29 -16.07 23.83
C SER A 401 19.47 -16.08 22.86
N GLU A 402 20.69 -15.98 23.38
CA GLU A 402 21.90 -15.98 22.54
C GLU A 402 22.14 -17.34 21.87
N SER A 403 21.89 -18.46 22.57
CA SER A 403 22.05 -19.80 22.00
C SER A 403 21.10 -20.02 20.82
N THR A 404 19.80 -19.76 21.01
CA THR A 404 18.78 -19.89 19.97
C THR A 404 19.04 -18.94 18.80
N TRP A 405 19.35 -17.68 19.08
CA TRP A 405 19.63 -16.71 18.02
C TRP A 405 20.86 -17.10 17.19
N ASN A 406 21.87 -17.72 17.81
CA ASN A 406 23.05 -18.24 17.12
C ASN A 406 22.78 -19.46 16.22
N GLU A 407 21.62 -20.12 16.30
CA GLU A 407 21.22 -21.17 15.35
C GLU A 407 20.77 -20.58 14.00
N TYR A 408 20.30 -19.32 14.02
CA TYR A 408 19.82 -18.62 12.83
C TYR A 408 20.94 -17.91 12.10
N SER A 409 20.68 -17.43 10.89
CA SER A 409 21.70 -16.76 10.07
C SER A 409 21.12 -15.72 9.11
N THR A 410 21.99 -14.81 8.66
CA THR A 410 21.66 -13.77 7.68
C THR A 410 22.38 -14.08 6.37
N TRP A 411 21.65 -13.96 5.26
CA TRP A 411 22.08 -14.31 3.91
C TRP A 411 21.78 -13.17 2.94
N TYR A 412 22.41 -13.19 1.78
CA TYR A 412 21.91 -12.44 0.61
C TYR A 412 21.77 -13.34 -0.60
N VAL A 413 20.93 -12.93 -1.54
CA VAL A 413 20.76 -13.58 -2.84
C VAL A 413 20.72 -12.52 -3.95
N PRO A 414 21.48 -12.67 -5.05
CA PRO A 414 21.33 -11.80 -6.22
C PRO A 414 19.93 -11.88 -6.81
N PHE A 415 19.41 -10.78 -7.31
CA PHE A 415 18.15 -10.75 -8.06
C PHE A 415 18.31 -9.99 -9.36
N LYS A 416 18.07 -10.68 -10.48
CA LYS A 416 18.25 -10.13 -11.82
C LYS A 416 17.25 -10.75 -12.78
N ASP A 417 16.72 -9.95 -13.71
CA ASP A 417 15.79 -10.39 -14.75
C ASP A 417 14.58 -11.17 -14.20
N GLY A 418 14.06 -10.72 -13.05
CA GLY A 418 12.91 -11.33 -12.38
C GLY A 418 13.20 -12.67 -11.70
N ARG A 419 14.48 -13.01 -11.43
CA ARG A 419 14.87 -14.33 -10.89
C ARG A 419 15.88 -14.20 -9.75
N PHE A 420 15.74 -15.10 -8.77
CA PHE A 420 16.73 -15.30 -7.72
C PHE A 420 17.98 -16.03 -8.26
N GLY A 421 19.15 -15.56 -7.85
CA GLY A 421 20.43 -16.23 -8.04
C GLY A 421 20.74 -17.24 -6.93
N THR A 422 22.03 -17.45 -6.65
CA THR A 422 22.48 -18.37 -5.60
C THR A 422 22.65 -17.63 -4.26
N PRO A 423 21.96 -18.05 -3.18
CA PRO A 423 22.13 -17.46 -1.85
C PRO A 423 23.52 -17.68 -1.26
N LYS A 424 24.02 -16.70 -0.52
CA LYS A 424 25.28 -16.75 0.21
C LYS A 424 25.11 -16.26 1.65
N LYS A 425 25.67 -17.00 2.59
CA LYS A 425 25.64 -16.64 4.01
C LYS A 425 26.56 -15.44 4.26
N VAL A 426 26.10 -14.51 5.09
CA VAL A 426 26.87 -13.34 5.51
C VAL A 426 27.22 -13.42 6.99
N LEU A 427 26.22 -13.69 7.84
CA LEU A 427 26.36 -13.64 9.30
C LEU A 427 25.72 -14.85 9.97
N GLN A 428 26.25 -15.21 11.13
CA GLN A 428 25.53 -16.04 12.11
C GLN A 428 24.70 -15.11 13.00
N GLY A 429 23.44 -15.46 13.22
CA GLY A 429 22.41 -14.63 13.84
C GLY A 429 21.45 -14.02 12.81
N SER A 430 20.18 -13.83 13.20
CA SER A 430 19.19 -13.10 12.40
C SER A 430 19.32 -11.59 12.60
N PHE A 431 19.89 -10.91 11.60
CA PHE A 431 20.07 -9.45 11.59
C PHE A 431 18.91 -8.74 10.86
N HIS A 432 17.75 -8.67 11.54
CA HIS A 432 16.51 -8.12 10.97
C HIS A 432 16.61 -6.66 10.58
N GLY A 433 17.37 -5.85 11.32
CA GLY A 433 17.39 -4.39 11.15
C GLY A 433 18.26 -3.89 10.00
N GLY A 434 18.92 -4.82 9.31
CA GLY A 434 19.71 -4.54 8.11
C GLY A 434 21.21 -4.48 8.36
N LEU A 435 21.93 -4.45 7.24
CA LEU A 435 23.38 -4.42 7.19
C LEU A 435 23.90 -3.46 6.13
N SER A 436 25.16 -3.05 6.33
CA SER A 436 26.02 -2.26 5.47
C SER A 436 27.20 -3.14 5.04
N PHE A 437 27.25 -3.50 3.74
CA PHE A 437 28.30 -4.36 3.19
C PHE A 437 29.66 -3.65 3.22
N GLU A 438 29.73 -2.42 2.73
CA GLU A 438 30.95 -1.61 2.63
C GLU A 438 31.70 -1.49 3.96
N LYS A 439 30.95 -1.34 5.05
CA LYS A 439 31.52 -1.08 6.38
C LYS A 439 31.53 -2.31 7.28
N GLY A 440 30.99 -3.42 6.81
CA GLY A 440 30.88 -4.63 7.60
C GLY A 440 30.12 -4.38 8.91
N PHE A 441 28.91 -3.82 8.84
CA PHE A 441 28.12 -3.48 10.01
C PHE A 441 26.68 -3.97 9.89
N ALA A 442 26.12 -4.58 10.93
CA ALA A 442 24.71 -5.00 10.93
C ALA A 442 24.07 -4.85 12.31
N VAL A 443 22.74 -4.67 12.33
CA VAL A 443 21.97 -4.46 13.56
C VAL A 443 20.66 -5.25 13.56
N THR A 444 20.15 -5.51 14.75
CA THR A 444 18.87 -6.20 14.95
C THR A 444 18.29 -5.86 16.31
N GLY A 445 16.96 -5.91 16.41
CA GLY A 445 16.26 -5.81 17.68
C GLY A 445 14.91 -6.47 17.59
N ALA A 446 14.88 -7.73 18.01
CA ALA A 446 13.65 -8.49 18.23
C ALA A 446 13.61 -8.92 19.71
N SER A 447 13.74 -7.92 20.60
CA SER A 447 13.81 -7.93 22.08
C SER A 447 15.07 -7.24 22.61
N LEU A 448 16.23 -7.45 21.99
CA LEU A 448 17.52 -6.87 22.42
C LEU A 448 18.19 -6.12 21.27
N LEU A 449 18.67 -4.90 21.50
CA LEU A 449 19.45 -4.19 20.47
C LEU A 449 20.84 -4.81 20.35
N ARG A 450 21.07 -5.56 19.28
CA ARG A 450 22.38 -6.15 18.97
C ARG A 450 22.97 -5.48 17.74
N ALA A 451 24.27 -5.27 17.77
CA ALA A 451 25.05 -4.80 16.63
C ALA A 451 26.20 -5.77 16.39
N THR A 452 26.69 -5.83 15.16
CA THR A 452 27.90 -6.58 14.85
C THR A 452 28.77 -5.83 13.87
N ARG A 453 30.08 -5.96 14.07
CA ARG A 453 31.08 -5.61 13.07
C ARG A 453 31.63 -6.88 12.46
N PHE A 454 31.66 -6.94 11.14
CA PHE A 454 32.03 -8.14 10.41
C PHE A 454 32.99 -7.89 9.25
N THR A 455 33.71 -8.95 8.92
CA THR A 455 34.48 -9.12 7.67
C THR A 455 34.11 -10.47 7.09
N ASP A 456 34.64 -10.81 5.92
CA ASP A 456 34.44 -12.15 5.34
C ASP A 456 34.92 -13.32 6.24
N LYS A 457 35.75 -13.04 7.27
CA LYS A 457 36.37 -14.06 8.12
C LYS A 457 35.96 -14.00 9.58
N SER A 458 35.31 -12.93 10.03
CA SER A 458 35.05 -12.71 11.45
C SER A 458 33.81 -11.85 11.67
N GLN A 459 33.09 -12.09 12.76
CA GLN A 459 32.05 -11.20 13.27
C GLN A 459 32.26 -10.96 14.76
N ASN A 460 31.96 -9.75 15.24
CA ASN A 460 32.02 -9.38 16.65
C ASN A 460 30.68 -8.80 17.09
N ASN A 461 29.94 -9.57 17.88
CA ASN A 461 28.60 -9.21 18.33
C ASN A 461 28.66 -8.38 19.62
N GLU A 462 27.89 -7.30 19.64
CA GLU A 462 27.78 -6.37 20.77
C GLU A 462 26.31 -6.24 21.18
N LEU A 463 26.08 -6.11 22.48
CA LEU A 463 24.79 -5.76 23.04
C LEU A 463 24.78 -4.27 23.36
N TRP A 464 23.86 -3.53 22.74
CA TRP A 464 23.71 -2.09 22.93
C TRP A 464 22.55 -1.78 23.88
N TYR A 465 22.35 -0.49 24.17
CA TYR A 465 21.21 0.02 24.94
C TYR A 465 21.06 -0.63 26.34
N ASN A 466 22.19 -0.96 26.97
CA ASN A 466 22.28 -1.60 28.30
C ASN A 466 21.51 -2.93 28.41
N GLY A 467 21.19 -3.59 27.29
CA GLY A 467 20.37 -4.81 27.26
C GLY A 467 18.91 -4.58 27.65
N GLU A 468 18.45 -3.33 27.67
CA GLU A 468 17.02 -3.01 27.81
C GLU A 468 16.27 -3.37 26.51
N GLN A 469 14.94 -3.53 26.62
CA GLN A 469 14.13 -4.02 25.51
C GLN A 469 14.06 -2.99 24.37
N ALA A 470 14.41 -3.44 23.17
CA ALA A 470 14.42 -2.64 21.94
C ALA A 470 13.93 -3.45 20.73
N CYS A 471 13.09 -2.82 19.92
CA CYS A 471 12.37 -3.44 18.79
C CYS A 471 12.28 -2.51 17.57
N ASN A 472 11.78 -3.03 16.42
CA ASN A 472 11.64 -2.31 15.15
C ASN A 472 12.92 -1.57 14.75
N VAL A 473 14.03 -2.31 14.77
CA VAL A 473 15.34 -1.75 14.48
C VAL A 473 15.50 -1.58 12.98
N SER A 474 15.96 -0.41 12.55
CA SER A 474 16.27 -0.12 11.16
C SER A 474 17.61 0.62 11.04
N LEU A 475 18.48 0.12 10.16
CA LEU A 475 19.79 0.69 9.85
C LEU A 475 19.69 1.74 8.75
N SER A 476 20.25 2.93 8.98
CA SER A 476 20.28 4.00 7.99
C SER A 476 21.15 3.62 6.79
N ARG A 477 20.69 4.02 5.61
CA ARG A 477 21.38 3.77 4.33
C ARG A 477 22.07 5.04 3.79
N ASP A 478 22.27 6.04 4.64
CA ASP A 478 22.83 7.36 4.29
C ASP A 478 24.35 7.43 4.48
N GLY A 479 25.02 6.27 4.58
CA GLY A 479 26.46 6.17 4.82
C GLY A 479 26.91 6.59 6.23
N ARG A 480 25.99 6.84 7.18
CA ARG A 480 26.33 7.16 8.59
C ARG A 480 26.11 6.00 9.57
N ASP A 481 25.46 4.92 9.12
CA ASP A 481 25.14 3.72 9.89
C ASP A 481 24.45 4.03 11.23
N ARG A 482 23.53 4.99 11.21
CA ARG A 482 22.70 5.30 12.38
C ARG A 482 21.64 4.22 12.53
N THR A 483 21.39 3.83 13.77
CA THR A 483 20.42 2.78 14.10
C THR A 483 19.20 3.42 14.73
N MET A 484 18.06 3.29 14.07
CA MET A 484 16.76 3.74 14.58
C MET A 484 16.03 2.57 15.22
N PHE A 485 15.35 2.79 16.34
CA PHE A 485 14.62 1.74 17.05
C PHE A 485 13.57 2.31 18.01
N LEU A 486 12.69 1.44 18.49
CA LEU A 486 11.68 1.72 19.51
C LEU A 486 12.02 0.99 20.81
N ASP A 487 11.62 1.57 21.95
CA ASP A 487 11.91 1.01 23.28
C ASP A 487 10.68 0.94 24.19
N PHE A 488 10.84 0.28 25.34
CA PHE A 488 9.78 0.02 26.33
C PHE A 488 9.73 1.06 27.46
N ALA A 489 10.10 2.30 27.16
CA ALA A 489 10.23 3.40 28.13
C ALA A 489 11.14 3.03 29.32
N GLY A 490 12.27 2.41 28.99
CA GLY A 490 13.23 1.93 29.96
C GLY A 490 14.01 3.07 30.65
N LYS A 491 14.88 2.71 31.61
CA LYS A 491 15.67 3.71 32.34
C LYS A 491 16.65 4.43 31.42
N THR A 492 17.24 3.70 30.47
CA THR A 492 18.22 4.25 29.53
C THR A 492 17.58 5.31 28.63
N GLY A 493 16.42 4.99 28.04
CA GLY A 493 15.67 5.92 27.21
C GLY A 493 15.13 7.12 27.98
N ALA A 494 14.48 6.91 29.13
CA ALA A 494 13.96 7.99 29.97
C ALA A 494 15.07 8.95 30.44
N ALA A 495 16.26 8.45 30.76
CA ALA A 495 17.41 9.27 31.12
C ALA A 495 17.92 10.11 29.93
N PHE A 496 17.96 9.54 28.73
CA PHE A 496 18.39 10.24 27.52
C PHE A 496 17.39 11.32 27.09
N VAL A 497 16.09 11.01 27.10
CA VAL A 497 15.02 11.94 26.72
C VAL A 497 14.80 13.02 27.81
N GLY A 498 15.10 12.70 29.06
CA GLY A 498 14.95 13.61 30.21
C GLY A 498 13.53 13.66 30.79
N LYS A 499 12.62 12.79 30.33
CA LYS A 499 11.25 12.63 30.87
C LYS A 499 10.83 11.16 30.82
N LYS A 500 9.80 10.82 31.61
CA LYS A 500 9.06 9.57 31.44
C LYS A 500 8.15 9.67 30.21
N TYR A 501 7.97 8.53 29.55
CA TYR A 501 7.10 8.36 28.39
C TYR A 501 6.57 6.92 28.38
N SER A 502 5.74 6.57 27.40
CA SER A 502 5.05 5.29 27.25
C SER A 502 5.79 4.38 26.27
N VAL A 503 5.51 3.07 26.30
CA VAL A 503 6.08 2.12 25.33
C VAL A 503 5.91 2.64 23.90
N HIS A 504 6.99 2.65 23.11
CA HIS A 504 7.03 3.14 21.72
C HIS A 504 6.61 4.61 21.48
N GLU A 505 6.49 5.44 22.52
CA GLU A 505 6.20 6.88 22.37
C GLU A 505 7.40 7.65 21.78
N MET A 506 8.61 7.12 21.94
CA MET A 506 9.84 7.73 21.44
C MET A 506 10.49 6.85 20.37
N LEU A 507 10.78 7.47 19.23
CA LEU A 507 11.67 6.91 18.22
C LEU A 507 13.10 7.35 18.56
N LEU A 508 13.96 6.39 18.88
CA LEU A 508 15.32 6.62 19.34
C LEU A 508 16.32 6.33 18.22
N ILE A 509 17.39 7.13 18.16
CA ILE A 509 18.46 6.97 17.18
C ILE A 509 19.78 6.88 17.91
N ALA A 510 20.50 5.79 17.67
CA ALA A 510 21.90 5.61 18.04
C ALA A 510 22.82 5.86 16.85
N ASP A 511 24.02 6.37 17.11
CA ASP A 511 25.09 6.40 16.11
C ASP A 511 25.69 5.01 15.88
N SER A 512 26.67 4.92 14.97
CA SER A 512 27.34 3.67 14.61
C SER A 512 28.13 3.01 15.75
N THR A 513 28.23 3.66 16.93
CA THR A 513 28.88 3.14 18.14
C THR A 513 27.88 2.69 19.22
N GLY A 514 26.59 2.84 18.96
CA GLY A 514 25.52 2.49 19.90
C GLY A 514 25.19 3.60 20.88
N LYS A 515 25.79 4.79 20.74
CA LYS A 515 25.48 5.94 21.57
C LYS A 515 24.20 6.62 21.07
N LEU A 516 23.24 6.85 21.97
CA LEU A 516 22.04 7.63 21.67
C LEU A 516 22.41 9.06 21.26
N VAL A 517 21.90 9.50 20.12
CA VAL A 517 22.17 10.83 19.54
C VAL A 517 20.91 11.65 19.30
N GLN A 518 19.75 11.01 19.17
CA GLN A 518 18.50 11.72 18.92
C GLN A 518 17.29 10.94 19.41
N SER A 519 16.22 11.66 19.76
CA SER A 519 14.90 11.10 20.03
C SER A 519 13.83 11.96 19.38
N ILE A 520 12.77 11.33 18.88
CA ILE A 520 11.63 11.98 18.24
C ILE A 520 10.37 11.45 18.90
N GLU A 521 9.51 12.35 19.37
CA GLU A 521 8.25 12.03 20.04
C GLU A 521 7.15 11.77 19.01
N SER A 522 6.29 10.79 19.27
CA SER A 522 5.13 10.49 18.45
C SER A 522 4.08 11.61 18.50
N PRO A 523 3.21 11.73 17.48
CA PRO A 523 2.06 12.63 17.55
C PRO A 523 1.17 12.31 18.77
N LYS A 524 0.61 13.36 19.38
CA LYS A 524 -0.22 13.23 20.57
C LYS A 524 -1.34 12.20 20.38
N GLY A 525 -1.41 11.22 21.30
CA GLY A 525 -2.42 10.16 21.28
C GLY A 525 -2.03 8.92 20.49
N TYR A 526 -0.81 8.89 19.94
CA TYR A 526 -0.27 7.77 19.18
C TYR A 526 1.10 7.33 19.71
N THR A 527 1.50 6.12 19.38
CA THR A 527 2.88 5.60 19.51
C THR A 527 3.38 5.17 18.13
N PHE A 528 4.69 5.10 17.94
CA PHE A 528 5.26 4.58 16.68
C PHE A 528 5.22 3.05 16.66
N ASP A 529 5.14 2.47 15.47
CA ASP A 529 5.47 1.06 15.22
C ASP A 529 5.93 0.89 13.77
N HIS A 530 6.55 -0.26 13.45
CA HIS A 530 7.00 -0.62 12.11
C HIS A 530 7.87 0.46 11.44
N ALA A 531 8.75 1.09 12.22
CA ALA A 531 9.56 2.19 11.77
C ALA A 531 10.72 1.74 10.87
N GLU A 532 10.85 2.34 9.71
CA GLU A 532 11.90 2.04 8.71
C GLU A 532 12.54 3.31 8.16
N TRP A 533 13.85 3.28 7.90
CA TRP A 533 14.51 4.38 7.21
C TRP A 533 14.05 4.50 5.76
N VAL A 534 13.80 5.73 5.32
CA VAL A 534 13.69 6.07 3.89
C VAL A 534 15.12 6.16 3.34
N ALA A 535 15.44 5.33 2.33
CA ALA A 535 16.81 5.16 1.84
C ALA A 535 17.51 6.50 1.49
N GLU A 536 18.77 6.64 1.91
CA GLU A 536 19.68 7.77 1.61
C GLU A 536 19.17 9.18 1.98
N LYS A 537 18.17 9.28 2.85
CA LYS A 537 17.62 10.56 3.32
C LYS A 537 17.50 10.60 4.84
N ASN A 538 17.36 11.81 5.40
CA ASN A 538 17.07 12.02 6.82
C ASN A 538 15.56 11.85 7.12
N PHE A 539 14.93 10.81 6.58
CA PHE A 539 13.52 10.52 6.79
C PHE A 539 13.33 9.08 7.23
N ALA A 540 12.32 8.86 8.06
CA ALA A 540 11.81 7.54 8.40
C ALA A 540 10.33 7.45 8.05
N VAL A 541 9.84 6.26 7.75
CA VAL A 541 8.42 5.95 7.65
C VAL A 541 8.05 5.07 8.83
N ALA A 542 6.88 5.28 9.42
CA ALA A 542 6.39 4.48 10.54
C ALA A 542 4.87 4.41 10.53
N THR A 543 4.32 3.40 11.17
CA THR A 543 2.89 3.36 11.51
C THR A 543 2.64 4.07 12.83
N LEU A 544 1.44 4.60 13.01
CA LEU A 544 0.99 5.25 14.24
C LEU A 544 -0.10 4.40 14.88
N ALA A 545 0.23 3.77 16.02
CA ALA A 545 -0.71 3.00 16.81
C ALA A 545 -1.46 3.91 17.78
N ASN A 546 -2.79 3.83 17.80
CA ASN A 546 -3.60 4.59 18.77
C ASN A 546 -3.55 3.94 20.18
N ALA A 547 -4.27 4.52 21.15
CA ALA A 547 -4.30 3.99 22.52
C ALA A 547 -4.79 2.53 22.65
N ASN A 548 -5.53 2.01 21.66
CA ASN A 548 -5.97 0.60 21.60
C ASN A 548 -4.95 -0.31 20.89
N GLY A 549 -3.85 0.25 20.37
CA GLY A 549 -2.84 -0.49 19.62
C GLY A 549 -3.25 -0.82 18.18
N VAL A 550 -4.15 -0.03 17.59
CA VAL A 550 -4.59 -0.14 16.18
C VAL A 550 -3.72 0.80 15.33
N HIS A 551 -3.11 0.30 14.27
CA HIS A 551 -2.23 1.06 13.37
C HIS A 551 -3.03 1.78 12.28
N GLN A 552 -3.75 2.82 12.67
CA GLN A 552 -4.68 3.50 11.76
C GLN A 552 -4.00 4.39 10.73
N LYS A 553 -2.72 4.75 10.94
CA LYS A 553 -2.03 5.70 10.05
C LYS A 553 -0.61 5.26 9.73
N ILE A 554 -0.15 5.64 8.55
CA ILE A 554 1.26 5.66 8.18
C ILE A 554 1.72 7.11 8.16
N ALA A 555 2.91 7.38 8.69
CA ALA A 555 3.49 8.71 8.77
C ALA A 555 4.96 8.73 8.32
N LEU A 556 5.35 9.86 7.73
CA LEU A 556 6.71 10.24 7.43
C LEU A 556 7.26 11.08 8.58
N VAL A 557 8.45 10.72 9.07
CA VAL A 557 9.17 11.42 10.12
C VAL A 557 10.39 12.11 9.50
N ASP A 558 10.42 13.43 9.51
CA ASP A 558 11.61 14.22 9.19
C ASP A 558 12.54 14.23 10.40
N VAL A 559 13.62 13.46 10.29
CA VAL A 559 14.61 13.33 11.36
C VAL A 559 15.39 14.62 11.56
N ALA A 560 15.53 15.49 10.56
CA ALA A 560 16.26 16.74 10.74
C ALA A 560 15.43 17.78 11.52
N SER A 561 14.12 17.83 11.28
CA SER A 561 13.23 18.84 11.89
C SER A 561 12.34 18.32 13.03
N ASN A 562 12.38 17.01 13.31
CA ASN A 562 11.50 16.30 14.24
C ASN A 562 9.99 16.46 13.90
N LYS A 563 9.66 16.70 12.62
CA LYS A 563 8.27 16.83 12.17
C LYS A 563 7.72 15.51 11.67
N VAL A 564 6.44 15.27 11.95
CA VAL A 564 5.70 14.09 11.49
C VAL A 564 4.60 14.54 10.53
N MET A 565 4.53 13.91 9.36
CA MET A 565 3.49 14.12 8.33
C MET A 565 2.76 12.82 8.09
N GLU A 566 1.44 12.82 8.18
CA GLU A 566 0.62 11.64 7.89
C GLU A 566 0.57 11.40 6.36
N LEU A 567 0.79 10.15 5.93
CA LEU A 567 0.85 9.75 4.53
C LEU A 567 -0.41 9.00 4.08
N ALA A 568 -0.96 8.14 4.93
CA ALA A 568 -2.14 7.34 4.68
C ALA A 568 -2.88 7.01 5.98
N GLU A 569 -4.18 6.78 5.88
CA GLU A 569 -5.07 6.35 6.97
C GLU A 569 -5.88 5.13 6.53
N GLY A 570 -6.09 4.20 7.45
CA GLY A 570 -6.85 2.97 7.24
C GLY A 570 -7.28 2.36 8.57
N SER A 571 -7.79 1.15 8.50
CA SER A 571 -8.23 0.37 9.67
C SER A 571 -7.04 -0.25 10.41
N GLU A 572 -6.14 -0.93 9.71
CA GLU A 572 -4.97 -1.60 10.31
C GLU A 572 -3.83 -1.72 9.27
N LEU A 573 -2.85 -0.81 9.33
CA LEU A 573 -1.77 -0.67 8.34
C LEU A 573 -0.43 -1.07 8.95
N TRP A 574 0.28 -2.00 8.32
CA TRP A 574 1.50 -2.60 8.88
C TRP A 574 2.69 -2.48 7.91
N HIS A 575 3.91 -2.55 8.46
CA HIS A 575 5.18 -2.66 7.71
C HIS A 575 5.33 -1.70 6.51
N PRO A 576 5.27 -0.37 6.72
CA PRO A 576 5.42 0.57 5.62
C PRO A 576 6.88 0.61 5.12
N CYS A 577 7.03 0.66 3.80
CA CYS A 577 8.26 0.99 3.10
C CYS A 577 7.99 2.14 2.15
N LEU A 578 8.68 3.27 2.35
CA LEU A 578 8.65 4.40 1.41
C LEU A 578 9.90 4.33 0.53
N TRP A 579 9.71 3.95 -0.72
CA TRP A 579 10.73 4.04 -1.75
C TRP A 579 10.70 5.40 -2.41
N VAL A 580 11.88 5.97 -2.65
CA VAL A 580 12.07 7.21 -3.40
C VAL A 580 13.22 6.99 -4.38
N LYS A 581 13.02 7.32 -5.65
CA LYS A 581 14.06 7.19 -6.67
C LYS A 581 15.25 8.09 -6.32
N GLN A 582 16.43 7.48 -6.22
CA GLN A 582 17.65 8.22 -5.99
C GLN A 582 18.10 8.94 -7.26
N LYS A 583 18.59 10.18 -7.09
CA LYS A 583 19.28 10.88 -8.18
C LYS A 583 20.62 10.20 -8.39
N LYS A 584 20.88 9.72 -9.60
CA LYS A 584 22.16 9.10 -9.97
C LYS A 584 23.25 10.17 -9.90
N ILE A 585 23.98 10.24 -8.79
CA ILE A 585 25.20 11.07 -8.71
C ILE A 585 26.30 10.26 -9.39
N VAL A 586 26.64 10.60 -10.62
CA VAL A 586 27.81 10.05 -11.29
C VAL A 586 29.04 10.78 -10.74
N THR A 587 29.63 10.25 -9.65
CA THR A 587 31.01 10.60 -9.27
C THR A 587 31.96 9.66 -10.01
N GLN A 588 32.87 10.22 -10.80
CA GLN A 588 33.94 9.47 -11.45
C GLN A 588 34.85 8.83 -10.40
N GLU A 589 34.88 7.51 -10.31
CA GLU A 589 36.04 6.81 -9.77
C GLU A 589 36.98 6.41 -10.90
N SER A 590 38.18 6.98 -10.85
CA SER A 590 39.35 6.52 -11.56
C SER A 590 39.65 5.07 -11.16
N SER A 591 39.30 4.11 -12.02
CA SER A 591 39.82 2.75 -11.89
C SER A 591 41.32 2.78 -12.18
N SER A 592 42.09 2.55 -11.13
CA SER A 592 43.52 2.37 -11.18
C SER A 592 43.84 1.03 -11.84
N SER A 593 44.18 1.06 -13.12
CA SER A 593 45.05 0.04 -13.70
C SER A 593 46.14 0.70 -14.52
N SER A 594 47.35 0.59 -14.01
CA SER A 594 48.61 0.99 -14.60
C SER A 594 48.77 0.49 -16.03
N LYS A 595 48.89 1.43 -16.98
CA LYS A 595 49.77 1.35 -18.15
C LYS A 595 49.90 2.73 -18.80
N THR A 596 51.13 3.23 -18.81
CA THR A 596 51.59 4.42 -19.53
C THR A 596 51.38 4.28 -21.04
N VAL A 597 50.58 5.15 -21.66
CA VAL A 597 50.77 5.67 -23.03
C VAL A 597 50.18 7.09 -23.12
N GLU A 598 50.86 7.93 -23.88
CA GLU A 598 50.75 9.37 -24.02
C GLU A 598 49.41 9.93 -24.52
N SER A 599 49.07 11.12 -23.99
CA SER A 599 48.57 12.28 -24.74
C SER A 599 47.48 12.07 -25.80
N SER A 600 46.22 12.16 -25.38
CA SER A 600 45.22 12.91 -26.15
C SER A 600 44.21 13.59 -25.22
N THR A 601 44.20 14.91 -25.33
CA THR A 601 43.25 15.85 -24.73
C THR A 601 41.80 15.49 -25.03
N SER A 602 41.00 15.29 -23.98
CA SER A 602 39.61 15.75 -23.74
C SER A 602 38.94 14.74 -22.81
N ALA A 603 38.79 15.08 -21.53
CA ALA A 603 37.84 14.36 -20.69
C ALA A 603 36.44 14.70 -21.19
N GLU A 604 35.78 13.79 -21.90
CA GLU A 604 34.37 13.95 -22.25
C GLU A 604 33.57 13.98 -20.95
N ILE A 605 32.99 15.15 -20.66
CA ILE A 605 31.95 15.28 -19.66
C ILE A 605 30.75 14.52 -20.23
N LEU A 606 30.48 13.32 -19.71
CA LEU A 606 29.24 12.59 -19.98
C LEU A 606 28.07 13.51 -19.57
N PHE A 607 27.27 13.91 -20.56
CA PHE A 607 26.07 14.69 -20.35
C PHE A 607 25.06 13.85 -19.53
N VAL A 608 24.63 14.37 -18.37
CA VAL A 608 23.66 13.71 -17.50
C VAL A 608 22.34 14.48 -17.54
N LEU A 609 21.25 13.76 -17.80
CA LEU A 609 19.91 14.33 -17.79
C LEU A 609 19.52 14.79 -16.38
N ASP A 610 18.92 15.98 -16.29
CA ASP A 610 18.30 16.46 -15.06
C ASP A 610 16.90 15.85 -14.91
N PRO A 611 16.66 14.91 -13.96
CA PRO A 611 15.37 14.25 -13.81
C PRO A 611 14.24 15.18 -13.35
N ASP A 612 14.55 16.40 -12.89
CA ASP A 612 13.52 17.38 -12.51
C ASP A 612 13.05 18.21 -13.74
N SER A 613 13.75 18.06 -14.87
CA SER A 613 13.52 18.80 -16.11
C SER A 613 13.26 17.87 -17.29
N ALA A 614 14.17 16.95 -17.60
CA ALA A 614 14.03 15.97 -18.67
C ALA A 614 12.85 15.02 -18.41
N GLY A 615 12.03 14.76 -19.44
CA GLY A 615 10.84 13.91 -19.31
C GLY A 615 9.65 14.53 -18.55
N MET A 616 9.83 15.71 -17.95
CA MET A 616 8.80 16.37 -17.13
C MET A 616 7.85 17.26 -17.96
N TYR A 617 6.99 16.62 -18.75
CA TYR A 617 6.04 17.28 -19.67
C TYR A 617 4.67 17.60 -19.07
N LEU A 618 4.43 17.23 -17.80
CA LEU A 618 3.23 17.56 -17.03
C LEU A 618 3.61 17.85 -15.57
N ASN A 619 2.76 18.58 -14.87
CA ASN A 619 2.84 18.76 -13.41
C ASN A 619 1.42 18.81 -12.83
N SER A 620 1.30 18.67 -11.51
CA SER A 620 -0.02 18.59 -10.86
C SER A 620 -0.84 19.89 -10.93
N LYS A 621 -0.19 21.03 -11.17
CA LYS A 621 -0.82 22.34 -11.16
C LYS A 621 -1.70 22.59 -12.37
N TYR A 622 -1.41 21.95 -13.51
CA TYR A 622 -2.08 22.20 -14.78
C TYR A 622 -2.72 20.94 -15.37
N GLY A 623 -3.63 20.31 -14.61
CA GLY A 623 -4.31 19.04 -14.93
C GLY A 623 -5.44 19.11 -15.97
N ALA A 624 -5.32 19.93 -17.01
CA ALA A 624 -6.26 19.86 -18.14
C ALA A 624 -5.99 18.59 -18.96
N VAL A 625 -7.04 17.86 -19.36
CA VAL A 625 -6.94 16.61 -20.16
C VAL A 625 -6.01 16.78 -21.37
N GLY A 626 -6.10 17.92 -22.05
CA GLY A 626 -5.24 18.23 -23.19
C GLY A 626 -3.74 18.27 -22.86
N ASN A 627 -3.36 18.80 -21.69
CA ASN A 627 -1.96 18.80 -21.25
C ASN A 627 -1.47 17.38 -20.96
N GLY A 628 -2.33 16.54 -20.38
CA GLY A 628 -2.06 15.12 -20.15
C GLY A 628 -1.78 14.39 -21.47
N LEU A 629 -2.64 14.59 -22.47
CA LEU A 629 -2.46 14.04 -23.81
C LEU A 629 -1.12 14.47 -24.44
N MET A 630 -0.77 15.76 -24.37
CA MET A 630 0.50 16.26 -24.90
C MET A 630 1.71 15.59 -24.22
N ARG A 631 1.67 15.41 -22.90
CA ARG A 631 2.70 14.68 -22.16
C ARG A 631 2.77 13.20 -22.58
N ASN A 632 1.63 12.54 -22.74
CA ASN A 632 1.57 11.13 -23.18
C ASN A 632 2.13 10.94 -24.60
N ASN A 633 1.91 11.91 -25.49
CA ASN A 633 2.52 11.92 -26.82
C ASN A 633 4.06 11.98 -26.76
N MET A 634 4.62 12.74 -25.81
CA MET A 634 6.07 12.76 -25.61
C MET A 634 6.60 11.41 -25.11
N GLU A 635 5.91 10.77 -24.14
CA GLU A 635 6.30 9.44 -23.68
C GLU A 635 6.28 8.40 -24.83
N LEU A 636 5.21 8.37 -25.61
CA LEU A 636 5.10 7.48 -26.78
C LEU A 636 6.23 7.72 -27.79
N LEU A 637 6.47 8.98 -28.14
CA LEU A 637 7.52 9.32 -29.09
C LEU A 637 8.88 8.83 -28.59
N TRP A 638 9.28 9.19 -27.37
CA TRP A 638 10.63 8.83 -26.91
C TRP A 638 10.84 7.33 -26.76
N ASN A 639 9.80 6.59 -26.36
CA ASN A 639 9.86 5.14 -26.22
C ASN A 639 9.87 4.38 -27.56
N PHE A 640 9.29 4.96 -28.62
CA PHE A 640 9.01 4.22 -29.86
C PHE A 640 9.45 4.93 -31.14
N HIS A 641 10.22 6.01 -31.06
CA HIS A 641 10.70 6.78 -32.23
C HIS A 641 11.50 5.94 -33.23
N ASP A 642 12.24 4.94 -32.74
CA ASP A 642 13.09 4.07 -33.55
C ASP A 642 12.29 2.99 -34.29
N GLN A 643 11.13 2.61 -33.76
CA GLN A 643 10.23 1.62 -34.34
C GLN A 643 9.19 2.25 -35.28
N ALA A 644 8.70 3.44 -34.96
CA ALA A 644 7.60 4.07 -35.67
C ALA A 644 7.91 4.36 -37.15
N ASN A 645 6.95 4.05 -38.02
CA ASN A 645 6.99 4.39 -39.44
C ASN A 645 5.69 5.07 -39.93
N VAL A 646 4.66 5.14 -39.08
CA VAL A 646 3.45 5.92 -39.31
C VAL A 646 3.19 6.80 -38.09
N ILE A 647 2.93 8.09 -38.33
CA ILE A 647 2.58 9.04 -37.27
C ILE A 647 1.20 9.64 -37.57
N VAL A 648 0.29 9.56 -36.61
CA VAL A 648 -1.03 10.19 -36.68
C VAL A 648 -1.00 11.52 -35.92
N LEU A 649 -1.49 12.58 -36.56
CA LEU A 649 -1.55 13.94 -36.00
C LEU A 649 -2.92 14.55 -36.29
N GLY A 650 -3.30 15.54 -35.48
CA GLY A 650 -4.57 16.23 -35.65
C GLY A 650 -5.32 16.44 -34.34
N SER A 651 -6.65 16.50 -34.44
CA SER A 651 -7.54 16.76 -33.30
C SER A 651 -7.96 15.51 -32.52
N SER A 652 -8.97 15.64 -31.67
CA SER A 652 -9.65 14.49 -31.04
C SER A 652 -10.27 13.51 -32.05
N ARG A 653 -10.52 13.91 -33.30
CA ARG A 653 -11.08 13.00 -34.32
C ARG A 653 -10.17 11.82 -34.64
N PRO A 654 -8.88 12.00 -34.98
CA PRO A 654 -7.95 10.89 -35.11
C PRO A 654 -7.58 10.24 -33.77
N LEU A 655 -7.64 10.97 -32.65
CA LEU A 655 -7.42 10.41 -31.30
C LEU A 655 -8.39 9.24 -31.01
N ASP A 656 -9.67 9.43 -31.35
CA ASP A 656 -10.75 8.46 -31.11
C ASP A 656 -11.06 7.60 -32.36
N GLY A 657 -10.52 7.99 -33.52
CA GLY A 657 -10.88 7.41 -34.82
C GLY A 657 -9.86 6.47 -35.43
N ILE A 658 -8.61 6.46 -34.94
CA ILE A 658 -7.53 5.62 -35.48
C ILE A 658 -6.99 4.71 -34.37
N VAL A 659 -7.01 3.40 -34.60
CA VAL A 659 -6.60 2.36 -33.66
C VAL A 659 -5.26 1.76 -34.09
N PRO A 660 -4.11 2.24 -33.59
CA PRO A 660 -2.78 1.82 -34.06
C PRO A 660 -2.57 0.31 -34.10
N LYS A 661 -3.05 -0.41 -33.09
CA LYS A 661 -2.87 -1.86 -32.94
C LYS A 661 -3.65 -2.71 -33.96
N GLN A 662 -4.53 -2.11 -34.77
CA GLN A 662 -5.29 -2.80 -35.80
C GLN A 662 -4.68 -2.64 -37.21
N PHE A 663 -3.62 -1.85 -37.37
CA PHE A 663 -2.88 -1.79 -38.63
C PHE A 663 -2.12 -3.10 -38.87
N ASN A 664 -1.79 -3.35 -40.14
CA ASN A 664 -0.90 -4.43 -40.53
C ASN A 664 0.44 -4.36 -39.77
N GLU A 665 1.03 -5.52 -39.43
CA GLU A 665 2.26 -5.62 -38.62
C GLU A 665 3.48 -4.87 -39.19
N LYS A 666 3.47 -4.57 -40.49
CA LYS A 666 4.53 -3.76 -41.14
C LYS A 666 4.46 -2.28 -40.76
N PHE A 667 3.32 -1.81 -40.26
CA PHE A 667 3.11 -0.43 -39.84
C PHE A 667 3.19 -0.33 -38.32
N PHE A 668 4.25 0.29 -37.83
CA PHE A 668 4.34 0.69 -36.44
C PHE A 668 3.79 2.11 -36.30
N VAL A 669 2.54 2.19 -35.83
CA VAL A 669 1.78 3.44 -35.79
C VAL A 669 1.83 4.05 -34.39
N LEU A 670 2.18 5.34 -34.30
CA LEU A 670 1.96 6.14 -33.09
C LEU A 670 0.87 7.17 -33.34
N ASN A 671 -0.16 7.16 -32.50
CA ASN A 671 -1.18 8.19 -32.52
C ASN A 671 -0.78 9.34 -31.60
N LEU A 672 -0.27 10.42 -32.21
CA LEU A 672 0.17 11.63 -31.50
C LEU A 672 -0.82 12.78 -31.67
N ALA A 673 -2.11 12.47 -31.86
CA ALA A 673 -3.18 13.46 -31.93
C ALA A 673 -3.19 14.38 -30.70
N GLN A 674 -3.60 15.64 -30.89
CA GLN A 674 -3.49 16.71 -29.91
C GLN A 674 -4.86 17.28 -29.53
N THR A 675 -5.01 17.70 -28.26
CA THR A 675 -6.13 18.53 -27.78
C THR A 675 -5.56 19.52 -26.74
N PRO A 676 -5.88 20.84 -26.76
CA PRO A 676 -6.52 21.57 -27.86
C PRO A 676 -5.75 21.43 -29.17
N SER A 677 -6.45 21.52 -30.30
CA SER A 677 -5.95 21.09 -31.60
C SER A 677 -5.85 22.21 -32.64
N GLY A 678 -4.75 22.16 -33.40
CA GLY A 678 -4.48 23.02 -34.53
C GLY A 678 -3.37 22.44 -35.40
N ILE A 679 -3.34 22.85 -36.67
CA ILE A 679 -2.31 22.40 -37.63
C ILE A 679 -0.91 22.90 -37.23
N TYR A 680 -0.82 23.94 -36.39
CA TYR A 680 0.43 24.51 -35.95
C TYR A 680 1.14 23.62 -34.92
N GLU A 681 0.39 22.97 -34.03
CA GLU A 681 0.86 22.00 -33.06
C GLU A 681 1.38 20.75 -33.77
N SER A 682 0.61 20.22 -34.72
CA SER A 682 1.03 19.11 -35.57
C SER A 682 2.31 19.45 -36.33
N LYS A 683 2.41 20.66 -36.89
CA LYS A 683 3.64 21.14 -37.53
C LYS A 683 4.81 21.25 -36.54
N PHE A 684 4.58 21.77 -35.34
CA PHE A 684 5.62 21.92 -34.32
C PHE A 684 6.20 20.55 -33.94
N TYR A 685 5.34 19.56 -33.68
CA TYR A 685 5.77 18.18 -33.44
C TYR A 685 6.59 17.64 -34.60
N LEU A 686 6.11 17.81 -35.84
CA LEU A 686 6.82 17.33 -37.02
C LEU A 686 8.23 17.90 -37.11
N ASP A 687 8.36 19.23 -37.01
CA ASP A 687 9.62 19.93 -37.20
C ASP A 687 10.64 19.65 -36.09
N HIS A 688 10.20 19.58 -34.83
CA HIS A 688 11.10 19.53 -33.68
C HIS A 688 11.30 18.14 -33.07
N TYR A 689 10.34 17.24 -33.28
CA TYR A 689 10.31 15.97 -32.56
C TYR A 689 10.18 14.76 -33.49
N VAL A 690 9.38 14.82 -34.55
CA VAL A 690 9.19 13.66 -35.43
C VAL A 690 10.28 13.57 -36.49
N TYR A 691 10.45 14.57 -37.36
CA TYR A 691 11.45 14.50 -38.45
C TYR A 691 12.89 14.32 -37.93
N PRO A 692 13.30 14.91 -36.79
CA PRO A 692 14.63 14.68 -36.26
C PRO A 692 14.84 13.26 -35.73
N HIS A 693 13.81 12.57 -35.24
CA HIS A 693 13.98 11.36 -34.41
C HIS A 693 13.38 10.09 -35.03
N VAL A 694 12.24 10.19 -35.72
CA VAL A 694 11.56 9.05 -36.34
C VAL A 694 12.17 8.76 -37.70
N LYS A 695 13.32 8.06 -37.71
CA LYS A 695 14.12 7.83 -38.92
C LYS A 695 13.45 6.94 -39.96
N ASN A 696 12.52 6.09 -39.52
CA ASN A 696 11.80 5.15 -40.37
C ASN A 696 10.44 5.69 -40.85
N LEU A 697 10.16 6.99 -40.65
CA LEU A 697 8.87 7.59 -41.02
C LEU A 697 8.61 7.47 -42.52
N ARG A 698 7.44 6.92 -42.88
CA ARG A 698 6.97 6.79 -44.26
C ARG A 698 5.62 7.44 -44.51
N TYR A 699 4.76 7.46 -43.50
CA TYR A 699 3.40 7.98 -43.61
C TYR A 699 3.05 8.92 -42.46
N ILE A 700 2.44 10.04 -42.78
CA ILE A 700 1.80 10.96 -41.84
C ILE A 700 0.30 10.89 -42.09
N ILE A 701 -0.48 10.46 -41.10
CA ILE A 701 -1.94 10.55 -41.13
C ILE A 701 -2.32 11.86 -40.44
N LEU A 702 -2.97 12.77 -41.16
CA LEU A 702 -3.29 14.12 -40.67
C LEU A 702 -4.79 14.39 -40.81
N SER A 703 -5.48 14.76 -39.74
CA SER A 703 -6.86 15.21 -39.86
C SER A 703 -6.96 16.60 -40.50
N LEU A 704 -7.81 16.73 -41.52
CA LEU A 704 -8.10 17.97 -42.23
C LEU A 704 -9.27 18.70 -41.56
N ASP A 705 -9.05 19.13 -40.32
CA ASP A 705 -10.07 19.76 -39.48
C ASP A 705 -10.26 21.25 -39.81
N TYR A 706 -10.66 21.53 -41.05
CA TYR A 706 -10.80 22.93 -41.47
C TYR A 706 -11.91 23.69 -40.72
N ASP A 707 -12.72 23.05 -39.89
CA ASP A 707 -13.61 23.70 -38.92
C ASP A 707 -12.93 24.20 -37.63
N LEU A 708 -11.67 23.83 -37.44
CA LEU A 708 -10.79 24.29 -36.37
C LEU A 708 -9.74 25.31 -36.85
N TRP A 709 -9.64 25.60 -38.16
CA TRP A 709 -8.66 26.52 -38.77
C TRP A 709 -8.94 28.02 -38.56
N ARG A 710 -9.48 28.39 -37.39
CA ARG A 710 -9.83 29.77 -37.04
C ARG A 710 -8.68 30.54 -36.37
N TYR A 711 -7.79 29.84 -35.68
CA TYR A 711 -6.72 30.44 -34.89
C TYR A 711 -5.44 30.56 -35.71
N GLY A 712 -4.58 31.50 -35.34
CA GLY A 712 -3.23 31.65 -35.89
C GLY A 712 -2.19 30.94 -35.01
N PRO A 713 -0.92 30.87 -35.45
CA PRO A 713 0.16 30.24 -34.70
C PRO A 713 0.50 30.99 -33.39
N GLU A 714 0.16 32.28 -33.29
CA GLU A 714 0.35 33.12 -32.10
C GLU A 714 -0.88 33.17 -31.18
N SER A 715 -1.72 32.15 -31.23
CA SER A 715 -2.92 32.05 -30.39
C SER A 715 -2.62 31.25 -29.13
N ASP A 716 -3.24 31.61 -27.99
CA ASP A 716 -3.23 30.77 -26.78
C ASP A 716 -3.92 29.41 -26.96
N HIS A 717 -4.64 29.21 -28.06
CA HIS A 717 -5.13 27.88 -28.46
C HIS A 717 -4.01 26.97 -28.97
N ASN A 718 -2.88 27.52 -29.43
CA ASN A 718 -1.68 26.77 -29.79
C ASN A 718 -0.87 26.44 -28.53
N PHE A 719 -0.83 25.15 -28.16
CA PHE A 719 -0.08 24.69 -26.99
C PHE A 719 1.38 25.17 -26.97
N PHE A 720 2.06 25.15 -28.12
CA PHE A 720 3.46 25.52 -28.24
C PHE A 720 3.71 27.03 -28.38
N TYR A 721 2.66 27.86 -28.32
CA TYR A 721 2.82 29.32 -28.27
C TYR A 721 3.08 29.81 -26.83
N SER A 722 2.24 29.40 -25.89
CA SER A 722 2.27 29.88 -24.49
C SER A 722 2.26 28.76 -23.45
N ASN A 723 1.41 27.74 -23.60
CA ASN A 723 1.17 26.72 -22.56
C ASN A 723 2.39 25.85 -22.26
N TYR A 724 3.14 25.41 -23.28
CA TYR A 724 4.31 24.54 -23.10
C TYR A 724 5.36 25.09 -22.12
N LYS A 725 5.44 26.42 -21.96
CA LYS A 725 6.37 27.11 -21.06
C LYS A 725 6.11 26.82 -19.58
N SER A 726 4.93 26.31 -19.24
CA SER A 726 4.59 25.88 -17.89
C SER A 726 5.12 24.48 -17.54
N PHE A 727 5.73 23.75 -18.48
CA PHE A 727 6.29 22.43 -18.25
C PHE A 727 7.79 22.42 -18.54
N PRO A 728 8.64 22.05 -17.56
CA PRO A 728 10.08 22.17 -17.69
C PRO A 728 10.65 21.25 -18.78
N GLY A 729 10.03 20.10 -19.07
CA GLY A 729 10.47 19.17 -20.12
C GLY A 729 10.59 19.80 -21.50
N TYR A 730 9.56 20.51 -21.95
CA TYR A 730 9.62 21.17 -23.27
C TYR A 730 10.67 22.30 -23.33
N ILE A 731 10.87 23.01 -22.21
CA ILE A 731 11.92 24.05 -22.13
C ILE A 731 13.31 23.41 -22.13
N TYR A 732 13.46 22.30 -21.42
CA TYR A 732 14.69 21.54 -21.35
C TYR A 732 15.07 20.99 -22.73
N ASP A 733 14.13 20.36 -23.44
CA ASP A 733 14.33 19.91 -24.81
C ASP A 733 14.78 21.05 -25.73
N LYS A 734 14.06 22.18 -25.70
CA LYS A 734 14.41 23.37 -26.50
C LYS A 734 15.82 23.86 -26.23
N ASN A 735 16.23 23.91 -24.96
CA ASN A 735 17.57 24.35 -24.56
C ASN A 735 18.68 23.39 -25.02
N HIS A 736 18.33 22.14 -25.32
CA HIS A 736 19.23 21.12 -25.88
C HIS A 736 18.97 20.87 -27.38
N GLY A 737 18.38 21.84 -28.08
CA GLY A 737 18.14 21.75 -29.53
C GLY A 737 17.17 20.63 -29.92
N TYR A 738 16.19 20.33 -29.05
CA TYR A 738 15.24 19.23 -29.17
C TYR A 738 15.90 17.88 -29.42
N TRP A 739 17.14 17.71 -28.94
CA TRP A 739 17.92 16.48 -29.09
C TRP A 739 18.26 16.11 -30.53
N ALA A 740 18.18 17.05 -31.48
CA ALA A 740 18.36 16.76 -32.92
C ALA A 740 19.74 16.17 -33.29
N SER A 741 20.75 16.37 -32.43
CA SER A 741 22.09 15.77 -32.57
C SER A 741 22.19 14.32 -32.08
N GLY A 742 21.18 13.83 -31.36
CA GLY A 742 21.13 12.51 -30.75
C GLY A 742 20.31 12.54 -29.45
N ILE A 743 19.52 11.49 -29.24
CA ILE A 743 18.72 11.32 -28.02
C ILE A 743 19.64 10.81 -26.90
N PRO A 744 19.72 11.49 -25.75
CA PRO A 744 20.53 11.04 -24.63
C PRO A 744 19.94 9.76 -24.00
N GLU A 745 20.84 8.86 -23.57
CA GLU A 745 20.47 7.66 -22.81
C GLU A 745 19.69 8.04 -21.54
N GLY A 746 18.59 7.33 -21.26
CA GLY A 746 17.75 7.59 -20.09
C GLY A 746 16.55 8.52 -20.35
N LEU A 747 16.45 9.20 -21.50
CA LEU A 747 15.35 10.15 -21.75
C LEU A 747 13.98 9.46 -21.81
N ALA A 748 13.89 8.32 -22.49
CA ALA A 748 12.65 7.55 -22.58
C ALA A 748 12.20 7.12 -21.18
N GLU A 749 13.10 6.57 -20.37
CA GLU A 749 12.84 6.16 -18.99
C GLU A 749 12.38 7.32 -18.12
N LEU A 750 12.99 8.51 -18.26
CA LEU A 750 12.56 9.70 -17.54
C LEU A 750 11.16 10.18 -17.97
N THR A 751 10.69 9.83 -19.16
CA THR A 751 9.31 10.13 -19.58
C THR A 751 8.31 9.17 -18.95
N GLU A 752 8.65 7.88 -18.83
CA GLU A 752 7.82 6.89 -18.10
C GLU A 752 7.71 7.27 -16.62
N ASP A 753 8.82 7.75 -16.07
CA ASP A 753 8.93 8.22 -14.70
C ASP A 753 8.42 9.67 -14.52
N GLY A 754 8.05 10.35 -15.58
CA GLY A 754 7.48 11.69 -15.51
C GLY A 754 6.06 11.64 -14.94
N TYR A 755 5.67 12.65 -14.15
CA TYR A 755 4.30 12.78 -13.63
C TYR A 755 3.28 12.55 -14.76
N SER A 756 2.34 11.63 -14.53
CA SER A 756 1.34 11.21 -15.51
C SER A 756 -0.08 11.42 -14.99
N ASP A 757 -1.00 11.66 -15.91
CA ASP A 757 -2.43 11.73 -15.60
C ASP A 757 -3.04 10.32 -15.52
N GLN A 758 -4.31 10.24 -15.14
CA GLN A 758 -5.02 8.96 -15.01
C GLN A 758 -5.14 8.16 -16.32
N ASN A 759 -4.90 8.78 -17.48
CA ASN A 759 -5.08 8.14 -18.79
C ASN A 759 -3.76 7.64 -19.39
N GLY A 760 -2.61 8.02 -18.84
CA GLY A 760 -1.30 7.77 -19.43
C GLY A 760 -1.00 6.30 -19.69
N VAL A 761 -1.35 5.40 -18.76
CA VAL A 761 -1.15 3.95 -18.92
C VAL A 761 -1.97 3.43 -20.12
N ALA A 762 -3.27 3.71 -20.15
CA ALA A 762 -4.16 3.24 -21.21
C ALA A 762 -3.77 3.81 -22.58
N LEU A 763 -3.38 5.08 -22.65
CA LEU A 763 -2.91 5.71 -23.88
C LEU A 763 -1.59 5.10 -24.35
N ARG A 764 -0.63 4.88 -23.44
CA ARG A 764 0.63 4.22 -23.80
C ARG A 764 0.38 2.81 -24.34
N GLU A 765 -0.40 2.02 -23.62
CA GLU A 765 -0.71 0.65 -24.02
C GLU A 765 -1.38 0.62 -25.38
N ASN A 766 -2.25 1.57 -25.71
CA ASN A 766 -2.95 1.64 -27.00
C ASN A 766 -2.24 2.51 -28.04
N MET A 767 -0.96 2.82 -27.85
CA MET A 767 -0.14 3.64 -28.77
C MET A 767 -0.77 5.00 -29.12
N GLY A 768 -1.47 5.59 -28.16
CA GLY A 768 -2.10 6.91 -28.24
C GLY A 768 -3.58 6.92 -28.63
N TYR A 769 -4.20 5.76 -28.85
CA TYR A 769 -5.64 5.66 -29.12
C TYR A 769 -6.48 5.85 -27.84
N TRP A 770 -7.47 6.75 -27.90
CA TRP A 770 -8.42 6.98 -26.81
C TRP A 770 -9.71 6.19 -27.04
N SER A 771 -9.94 5.16 -26.23
CA SER A 771 -11.13 4.32 -26.34
C SER A 771 -12.29 4.89 -25.51
N VAL A 772 -13.23 5.57 -26.16
CA VAL A 772 -14.54 5.87 -25.59
C VAL A 772 -15.33 4.55 -25.46
N GLY A 773 -15.48 4.01 -24.26
CA GLY A 773 -15.95 2.63 -24.02
C GLY A 773 -17.39 2.29 -24.44
N SER A 774 -18.08 3.17 -25.18
CA SER A 774 -19.48 3.06 -25.59
C SER A 774 -19.69 3.63 -26.99
N CYS A 775 -20.76 3.20 -27.68
CA CYS A 775 -21.24 3.82 -28.92
C CYS A 775 -22.59 4.50 -28.66
N ASN A 776 -22.58 5.81 -28.38
CA ASN A 776 -23.79 6.54 -27.97
C ASN A 776 -24.62 7.09 -29.15
N GLY A 777 -24.11 7.03 -30.38
CA GLY A 777 -24.83 7.49 -31.56
C GLY A 777 -24.44 8.90 -32.01
N TRP A 778 -24.83 9.25 -33.24
CA TRP A 778 -24.68 10.62 -33.72
C TRP A 778 -25.70 11.51 -33.01
N GLU A 779 -25.25 12.26 -32.00
CA GLU A 779 -26.10 13.19 -31.26
C GLU A 779 -26.73 14.30 -32.15
N THR A 780 -27.60 15.12 -31.54
CA THR A 780 -28.22 16.26 -32.20
C THR A 780 -27.17 17.29 -32.68
N SER A 781 -27.48 18.06 -33.73
CA SER A 781 -26.54 19.02 -34.35
C SER A 781 -26.26 20.29 -33.53
N VAL A 782 -26.29 20.24 -32.20
CA VAL A 782 -26.14 21.40 -31.32
C VAL A 782 -24.67 21.67 -31.04
N CYS A 783 -24.15 22.79 -31.54
CA CYS A 783 -22.85 23.32 -31.10
C CYS A 783 -22.80 24.85 -31.08
N GLY A 784 -22.09 25.39 -30.08
CA GLY A 784 -22.22 26.77 -29.60
C GLY A 784 -21.59 27.88 -30.46
N TRP A 785 -20.96 27.57 -31.59
CA TRP A 785 -20.19 28.55 -32.39
C TRP A 785 -20.92 28.97 -33.67
N ASP A 786 -20.87 30.26 -34.00
CA ASP A 786 -21.47 30.81 -35.21
C ASP A 786 -20.72 30.36 -36.46
N SER A 787 -21.45 29.98 -37.50
CA SER A 787 -20.90 29.58 -38.78
C SER A 787 -20.08 30.63 -39.54
N THR A 788 -20.22 31.89 -39.14
CA THR A 788 -19.44 33.00 -39.71
C THR A 788 -18.10 33.24 -39.02
N SER A 789 -17.81 32.50 -37.94
CA SER A 789 -16.64 32.78 -37.10
C SER A 789 -15.31 32.23 -37.63
N LEU A 790 -15.30 31.54 -38.78
CA LEU A 790 -14.07 31.32 -39.56
C LEU A 790 -13.76 32.52 -40.44
N THR A 791 -12.54 33.05 -40.31
CA THR A 791 -12.07 34.18 -41.11
C THR A 791 -11.27 33.70 -42.33
N PRO A 792 -11.34 34.39 -43.48
CA PRO A 792 -10.47 34.11 -44.63
C PRO A 792 -8.98 34.11 -44.28
N ARG A 793 -8.59 34.93 -43.30
CA ARG A 793 -7.21 34.98 -42.79
C ARG A 793 -6.82 33.67 -42.10
N GLY A 794 -7.64 33.14 -41.19
CA GLY A 794 -7.37 31.88 -40.49
C GLY A 794 -7.22 30.70 -41.46
N ILE A 795 -8.16 30.58 -42.40
CA ILE A 795 -8.13 29.57 -43.46
C ILE A 795 -6.84 29.68 -44.28
N LYS A 796 -6.49 30.90 -44.73
CA LYS A 796 -5.26 31.11 -45.51
C LYS A 796 -4.02 30.67 -44.73
N MET A 797 -3.90 31.05 -43.46
CA MET A 797 -2.73 30.71 -42.64
C MET A 797 -2.61 29.21 -42.39
N ALA A 798 -3.74 28.52 -42.14
CA ALA A 798 -3.75 27.07 -42.00
C ALA A 798 -3.40 26.37 -43.33
N MET A 799 -3.93 26.85 -44.47
CA MET A 799 -3.58 26.35 -45.79
C MET A 799 -2.09 26.53 -46.11
N ASP A 800 -1.53 27.72 -45.86
CA ASP A 800 -0.10 27.98 -46.06
C ASP A 800 0.76 27.02 -45.20
N THR A 801 0.30 26.73 -43.97
CA THR A 801 0.95 25.79 -43.06
C THR A 801 0.87 24.35 -43.57
N LEU A 802 -0.29 23.92 -44.07
CA LEU A 802 -0.49 22.59 -44.66
C LEU A 802 0.40 22.38 -45.89
N VAL A 803 0.44 23.36 -46.79
CA VAL A 803 1.31 23.29 -47.98
C VAL A 803 2.77 23.17 -47.56
N ASN A 804 3.22 23.93 -46.56
CA ASN A 804 4.59 23.81 -46.06
C ASN A 804 4.89 22.42 -45.47
N LEU A 805 3.93 21.83 -44.74
CA LEU A 805 4.05 20.49 -44.20
C LEU A 805 4.18 19.46 -45.34
N ILE A 806 3.29 19.52 -46.33
CA ILE A 806 3.31 18.64 -47.51
C ILE A 806 4.65 18.74 -48.24
N GLU A 807 5.12 19.96 -48.55
CA GLU A 807 6.40 20.17 -49.24
C GLU A 807 7.61 19.68 -48.42
N THR A 808 7.51 19.69 -47.09
CA THR A 808 8.57 19.21 -46.20
C THR A 808 8.60 17.68 -46.15
N ALA A 809 7.43 17.04 -46.13
CA ALA A 809 7.27 15.59 -46.20
C ALA A 809 7.68 15.04 -47.57
N ASP A 810 7.27 15.69 -48.66
CA ASP A 810 7.58 15.29 -50.03
C ASP A 810 9.10 15.27 -50.30
N LYS A 811 9.83 16.28 -49.81
CA LYS A 811 11.32 16.32 -49.86
C LYS A 811 12.00 15.17 -49.11
N ARG A 812 11.26 14.46 -48.26
CA ARG A 812 11.73 13.32 -47.46
C ARG A 812 11.13 12.00 -47.92
N ASP A 813 10.42 11.99 -49.05
CA ASP A 813 9.74 10.80 -49.58
C ASP A 813 8.68 10.23 -48.60
N ILE A 814 8.01 11.12 -47.88
CA ILE A 814 6.98 10.79 -46.89
C ILE A 814 5.60 11.12 -47.46
N TYR A 815 4.70 10.14 -47.43
CA TYR A 815 3.30 10.32 -47.78
C TYR A 815 2.54 11.04 -46.67
N VAL A 816 1.69 12.00 -47.05
CA VAL A 816 0.76 12.67 -46.14
C VAL A 816 -0.66 12.29 -46.55
N ILE A 817 -1.33 11.54 -45.67
CA ILE A 817 -2.73 11.13 -45.84
C ILE A 817 -3.60 12.11 -45.06
N GLY A 818 -4.19 13.07 -45.79
CA GLY A 818 -5.11 14.05 -45.23
C GLY A 818 -6.53 13.49 -45.14
N ILE A 819 -7.04 13.28 -43.93
CA ILE A 819 -8.37 12.67 -43.71
C ILE A 819 -9.40 13.72 -43.30
N VAL A 820 -10.52 13.80 -44.02
CA VAL A 820 -11.71 14.51 -43.55
C VAL A 820 -12.57 13.50 -42.78
N PHE A 821 -12.47 13.52 -41.46
CA PHE A 821 -13.15 12.53 -40.60
C PHE A 821 -14.68 12.67 -40.63
N PRO A 822 -15.43 11.56 -40.49
CA PRO A 822 -16.88 11.59 -40.37
C PRO A 822 -17.31 12.37 -39.12
N VAL A 823 -18.36 13.16 -39.27
CA VAL A 823 -19.03 13.92 -38.21
C VAL A 823 -20.53 13.80 -38.43
N SER A 824 -21.36 14.11 -37.43
CA SER A 824 -22.79 13.83 -37.46
C SER A 824 -23.47 14.18 -38.80
N PRO A 825 -24.13 13.22 -39.47
CA PRO A 825 -24.84 13.47 -40.72
C PRO A 825 -26.02 14.43 -40.53
N ASN A 826 -26.42 14.70 -39.28
CA ASN A 826 -27.42 15.72 -38.96
C ASN A 826 -27.01 17.13 -39.39
N TYR A 827 -25.70 17.43 -39.53
CA TYR A 827 -25.25 18.73 -40.04
C TYR A 827 -25.70 19.00 -41.47
N LYS A 828 -26.02 17.97 -42.27
CA LYS A 828 -26.62 18.13 -43.62
C LYS A 828 -27.93 18.90 -43.62
N LYS A 829 -28.68 18.81 -42.51
CA LYS A 829 -29.95 19.53 -42.31
C LYS A 829 -29.73 21.00 -41.95
N THR A 830 -28.47 21.44 -41.86
CA THR A 830 -28.06 22.78 -41.44
C THR A 830 -27.16 23.43 -42.51
N GLY A 831 -26.86 24.73 -42.35
CA GLY A 831 -25.85 25.43 -43.16
C GLY A 831 -24.39 25.15 -42.74
N ARG A 832 -24.18 24.31 -41.71
CA ARG A 832 -22.87 24.02 -41.12
C ARG A 832 -22.30 22.71 -41.68
N PHE A 833 -20.98 22.63 -41.75
CA PHE A 833 -20.26 21.39 -42.05
C PHE A 833 -20.16 20.49 -40.80
N ALA A 834 -19.83 21.09 -39.65
CA ALA A 834 -19.60 20.40 -38.39
C ALA A 834 -19.89 21.33 -37.20
N CYS A 835 -19.65 20.83 -35.99
CA CYS A 835 -19.90 21.48 -34.71
C CYS A 835 -19.28 22.89 -34.56
N TYR A 836 -18.07 23.10 -35.08
CA TYR A 836 -17.32 24.35 -34.88
C TYR A 836 -17.65 25.45 -35.90
N GLY A 837 -18.77 25.28 -36.61
CA GLY A 837 -19.47 26.35 -37.30
C GLY A 837 -19.20 26.43 -38.79
N THR A 838 -18.07 25.95 -39.34
CA THR A 838 -17.71 26.17 -40.76
C THR A 838 -18.89 26.02 -41.72
N ARG A 839 -19.11 27.05 -42.55
CA ARG A 839 -20.16 27.02 -43.58
C ARG A 839 -19.93 25.83 -44.51
N ARG A 840 -21.00 25.10 -44.79
CA ARG A 840 -20.97 23.91 -45.65
C ARG A 840 -20.41 24.20 -47.05
N SER A 841 -20.70 25.37 -47.62
CA SER A 841 -20.13 25.79 -48.91
C SER A 841 -18.62 26.05 -48.87
N VAL A 842 -18.10 26.53 -47.74
CA VAL A 842 -16.66 26.77 -47.54
C VAL A 842 -15.94 25.42 -47.40
N ALA A 843 -16.50 24.50 -46.62
CA ALA A 843 -16.00 23.14 -46.46
C ALA A 843 -15.91 22.37 -47.80
N ASP A 844 -16.98 22.41 -48.61
CA ASP A 844 -17.01 21.80 -49.94
C ASP A 844 -15.94 22.41 -50.86
N SER A 845 -15.77 23.73 -50.83
CA SER A 845 -14.73 24.42 -51.60
C SER A 845 -13.31 24.00 -51.16
N LEU A 846 -13.06 23.92 -49.84
CA LEU A 846 -11.77 23.49 -49.31
C LEU A 846 -11.46 22.04 -49.66
N THR A 847 -12.43 21.14 -49.53
CA THR A 847 -12.27 19.71 -49.87
C THR A 847 -11.87 19.54 -51.34
N LYS A 848 -12.52 20.27 -52.25
CA LYS A 848 -12.17 20.27 -53.69
C LYS A 848 -10.76 20.79 -53.95
N VAL A 849 -10.38 21.91 -53.32
CA VAL A 849 -9.04 22.49 -53.46
C VAL A 849 -7.98 21.52 -52.94
N LEU A 850 -8.18 20.92 -51.77
CA LEU A 850 -7.25 19.99 -51.16
C LEU A 850 -7.13 18.70 -51.97
N THR A 851 -8.23 18.16 -52.49
CA THR A 851 -8.20 16.95 -53.33
C THR A 851 -7.42 17.19 -54.63
N ALA A 852 -7.59 18.37 -55.25
CA ALA A 852 -6.84 18.75 -56.44
C ALA A 852 -5.33 18.95 -56.19
N MET A 853 -4.91 19.15 -54.94
CA MET A 853 -3.48 19.29 -54.62
C MET A 853 -2.68 18.01 -54.90
N HIS A 854 -3.31 16.83 -54.94
CA HIS A 854 -2.65 15.59 -55.31
C HIS A 854 -1.98 15.66 -56.69
N GLU A 855 -2.55 16.41 -57.64
CA GLU A 855 -1.96 16.60 -58.98
C GLU A 855 -0.61 17.32 -58.93
N LYS A 856 -0.42 18.19 -57.94
CA LYS A 856 0.82 18.94 -57.72
C LYS A 856 1.76 18.24 -56.74
N TYR A 857 1.22 17.55 -55.75
CA TYR A 857 1.95 16.87 -54.69
C TYR A 857 1.49 15.40 -54.62
N PRO A 858 2.11 14.49 -55.40
CA PRO A 858 1.65 13.10 -55.51
C PRO A 858 1.67 12.32 -54.19
N HIS A 859 2.57 12.68 -53.27
CA HIS A 859 2.65 12.10 -51.93
C HIS A 859 1.60 12.65 -50.96
N PHE A 860 0.80 13.65 -51.35
CA PHE A 860 -0.35 14.11 -50.58
C PHE A 860 -1.64 13.49 -51.13
N ILE A 861 -2.32 12.70 -50.31
CA ILE A 861 -3.56 12.01 -50.68
C ILE A 861 -4.65 12.46 -49.72
N VAL A 862 -5.79 12.89 -50.28
CA VAL A 862 -6.97 13.27 -49.49
C VAL A 862 -7.97 12.12 -49.45
N MET A 863 -8.38 11.77 -48.24
CA MET A 863 -9.38 10.74 -47.96
C MET A 863 -10.59 11.40 -47.29
N ASP A 864 -11.63 11.69 -48.07
CA ASP A 864 -12.88 12.29 -47.57
C ASP A 864 -13.85 11.20 -47.08
N GLU A 865 -13.71 10.84 -45.81
CA GLU A 865 -14.59 9.91 -45.11
C GLU A 865 -15.84 10.57 -44.54
N ASN A 866 -15.90 11.90 -44.56
CA ASN A 866 -17.08 12.65 -44.18
C ASN A 866 -18.11 12.65 -45.30
N LYS A 867 -17.66 12.85 -46.55
CA LYS A 867 -18.51 12.98 -47.75
C LYS A 867 -19.60 14.03 -47.56
N MET A 868 -19.24 15.12 -46.87
CA MET A 868 -20.17 16.15 -46.44
C MET A 868 -21.38 15.58 -45.64
N GLY A 869 -21.21 14.52 -44.87
CA GLY A 869 -22.25 13.82 -44.11
C GLY A 869 -23.00 12.72 -44.88
N ASP A 870 -22.63 12.42 -46.13
CA ASP A 870 -23.12 11.26 -46.89
C ASP A 870 -22.29 9.99 -46.64
N HIS A 871 -21.59 9.94 -45.51
CA HIS A 871 -20.76 8.81 -45.14
C HIS A 871 -21.58 7.61 -44.65
N ASP A 872 -20.93 6.45 -44.59
CA ASP A 872 -21.50 5.16 -44.23
C ASP A 872 -21.14 4.71 -42.81
N TYR A 873 -20.87 5.66 -41.92
CA TYR A 873 -20.79 5.47 -40.47
C TYR A 873 -22.17 5.71 -39.84
N PRO A 874 -23.00 4.66 -39.60
CA PRO A 874 -24.30 4.80 -38.93
C PRO A 874 -24.15 5.19 -37.46
N ASP A 875 -25.26 5.51 -36.79
CA ASP A 875 -25.27 5.85 -35.35
C ASP A 875 -24.54 4.80 -34.50
N SER A 876 -24.64 3.52 -34.82
CA SER A 876 -23.94 2.45 -34.08
C SER A 876 -22.40 2.50 -34.15
N MET A 877 -21.84 3.43 -34.93
CA MET A 877 -20.40 3.65 -35.08
C MET A 877 -19.92 5.00 -34.51
N ALA A 878 -20.81 5.77 -33.91
CA ALA A 878 -20.53 7.10 -33.39
C ALA A 878 -20.58 7.11 -31.86
N ASP A 879 -19.79 7.99 -31.27
CA ASP A 879 -19.86 8.29 -29.83
C ASP A 879 -20.55 9.62 -29.55
N ASP A 880 -20.25 10.65 -30.35
CA ASP A 880 -20.94 11.94 -30.25
C ASP A 880 -21.05 12.59 -31.64
N GLN A 881 -21.42 13.87 -31.73
CA GLN A 881 -21.56 14.58 -33.00
C GLN A 881 -20.24 14.78 -33.80
N GLN A 882 -19.08 14.45 -33.25
CA GLN A 882 -17.73 14.69 -33.80
C GLN A 882 -16.84 13.45 -33.85
N HIS A 883 -17.09 12.44 -33.01
CA HIS A 883 -16.18 11.32 -32.77
C HIS A 883 -16.81 9.97 -33.13
N LEU A 884 -15.96 9.08 -33.64
CA LEU A 884 -16.30 7.67 -33.83
C LEU A 884 -16.14 6.94 -32.50
N CYS A 885 -17.03 5.97 -32.25
CA CYS A 885 -16.81 5.00 -31.17
C CYS A 885 -15.87 3.88 -31.64
N PRO A 886 -15.47 2.92 -30.78
CA PRO A 886 -14.53 1.84 -31.15
C PRO A 886 -14.92 1.03 -32.40
N VAL A 887 -16.22 0.84 -32.64
CA VAL A 887 -16.72 0.13 -33.85
C VAL A 887 -16.44 0.96 -35.11
N GLY A 888 -16.73 2.27 -35.08
CA GLY A 888 -16.44 3.17 -36.20
C GLY A 888 -14.96 3.38 -36.42
N ALA A 889 -14.19 3.51 -35.34
CA ALA A 889 -12.74 3.65 -35.37
C ALA A 889 -12.07 2.43 -36.02
N THR A 890 -12.60 1.22 -35.78
CA THR A 890 -12.14 -0.01 -36.44
C THR A 890 -12.34 0.06 -37.96
N GLN A 891 -13.52 0.49 -38.42
CA GLN A 891 -13.79 0.64 -39.85
C GLN A 891 -12.88 1.70 -40.49
N MET A 892 -12.73 2.86 -39.85
CA MET A 892 -11.83 3.93 -40.31
C MET A 892 -10.39 3.40 -40.42
N THR A 893 -9.92 2.73 -39.37
CA THR A 893 -8.56 2.16 -39.30
C THR A 893 -8.31 1.18 -40.44
N HIS A 894 -9.22 0.23 -40.69
CA HIS A 894 -9.08 -0.71 -41.81
C HIS A 894 -9.01 -0.03 -43.18
N ARG A 895 -9.75 1.07 -43.38
CA ARG A 895 -9.70 1.82 -44.65
C ARG A 895 -8.38 2.53 -44.83
N VAL A 896 -7.87 3.16 -43.78
CA VAL A 896 -6.56 3.84 -43.80
C VAL A 896 -5.44 2.81 -43.99
N ASP A 897 -5.45 1.71 -43.24
CA ASP A 897 -4.51 0.59 -43.39
C ASP A 897 -4.52 0.06 -44.83
N SER A 898 -5.70 -0.21 -45.39
CA SER A 898 -5.84 -0.66 -46.78
C SER A 898 -5.24 0.33 -47.78
N LEU A 899 -5.44 1.64 -47.58
CA LEU A 899 -4.83 2.66 -48.42
C LEU A 899 -3.30 2.63 -48.29
N LEU A 900 -2.75 2.61 -47.07
CA LEU A 900 -1.30 2.54 -46.87
C LEU A 900 -0.70 1.29 -47.51
N MET A 901 -1.38 0.14 -47.43
CA MET A 901 -0.99 -1.10 -48.10
C MET A 901 -0.88 -0.98 -49.62
N THR A 902 -1.59 -0.04 -50.26
CA THR A 902 -1.48 0.20 -51.72
C THR A 902 -0.35 1.15 -52.11
N LEU A 903 0.16 1.93 -51.15
CA LEU A 903 1.22 2.92 -51.36
C LEU A 903 2.60 2.40 -50.97
N ASP A 904 2.63 1.37 -50.13
CA ASP A 904 3.81 0.58 -49.82
C ASP A 904 4.09 -0.45 -50.92
#